data_AF-A0ABC8ZR04-F1
#
_entry.id   AF-A0ABC8ZR04-F1
#
_cell.length_a   1.000
_cell.length_b   1.000
_cell.length_c   1.000
_cell.angle_alpha   90.00
_cell.angle_beta   90.00
_cell.angle_gamma   90.00
#
_symmetry.space_group_name_H-M   'P 1'
#
loop_
_entity.id
_entity.type
_entity.pdbx_description
1 polymer ?
#
loop_
_entity_poly.entity_id
_entity_poly.type
_entity_poly.pdbx_seq_one_letter_code
_entity_poly.pdbx_strand_id
1 'polypeptide(L)'
;MSHRPPAPMPDTLSDAFAAAVLLSSTDKPDTLPPGRLSPVSPLPHSSSKHPTPSSSSGSSGSISISRAAAPPPGLASRRSHSGEIPLPSDAPPRGSARPGHRRTGSGPLIFTSGASACSSSATSPLTNALPAGNICPSGRIAKPLPSSCSAATPPPPPPPRASRHDVLGSGTANYGHGSIVRSRSGGAAPAAHEDDAAVRRAMAAADPEEVKRAGNEQYRKGCFEEALRLYDRALALCPDNAACRGNRAAALIGLRRLGEAVKECEEALRIDPSYGRAHHRLASLHIRLGHIEDALKHLSLAAPQPDLLELHKLQTVEKHLGRCLDARKAGDWKSALRESDAAIAAGADSSALLLAARAEALLRLNLLDEADLAIASASKLDYSSSSSSDTKFCGFLANAYLFYVHAQVDMALGRFDHAVSSIDRARIIDPGNSEVVAMHNKVKSVARARSLGNELFNSGKFSEACLAYGEGLKQHPVNKVLYCNRAACRFKLGQWEKSIEDCNEALKIHPNYTKALLRRAASYGKMERWAESVKDYEVLRKELPSDTEVAEAYFHAQVGLKSSRGEEVSNMKFGGEVEAITGMEQFQMATSLPGVSVVHFMTPSNQQCCKISPFVNTLCTRYPSVNFLKVDVNESPSVARAENVRTIPTFKIYKNGMRVKEMICPSQQLLEYSVRHYGI
;
A
#
# COMPACT_ATOMS: atom_id res chain seq x y z
N MET A 1 -29.89 -45.59 -62.63
CA MET A 1 -28.61 -46.08 -63.17
C MET A 1 -27.54 -45.01 -62.96
N SER A 2 -26.30 -45.27 -62.57
CA SER A 2 -25.69 -46.42 -61.86
C SER A 2 -24.34 -45.97 -61.27
N HIS A 3 -23.96 -46.46 -60.09
CA HIS A 3 -22.65 -46.30 -59.41
C HIS A 3 -22.06 -44.90 -59.14
N ARG A 4 -21.78 -44.65 -57.86
CA ARG A 4 -20.76 -43.70 -57.38
C ARG A 4 -20.11 -44.29 -56.10
N PRO A 5 -18.81 -44.63 -56.10
CA PRO A 5 -18.08 -45.05 -54.90
C PRO A 5 -17.00 -44.01 -54.49
N PRO A 6 -16.34 -44.15 -53.34
CA PRO A 6 -16.96 -44.18 -52.01
C PRO A 6 -16.31 -43.14 -51.06
N ALA A 7 -16.80 -43.06 -49.81
CA ALA A 7 -16.31 -42.16 -48.76
C ALA A 7 -16.33 -42.88 -47.38
N PRO A 8 -15.73 -42.31 -46.30
CA PRO A 8 -15.02 -43.09 -45.27
C PRO A 8 -15.82 -43.34 -43.97
N MET A 9 -15.24 -44.11 -43.03
CA MET A 9 -15.52 -44.18 -41.58
C MET A 9 -14.38 -45.00 -40.87
N PRO A 10 -14.29 -45.15 -39.52
CA PRO A 10 -13.64 -44.19 -38.62
C PRO A 10 -12.48 -44.88 -37.82
N ASP A 11 -12.04 -44.51 -36.60
CA ASP A 11 -12.76 -44.55 -35.30
C ASP A 11 -12.03 -43.80 -34.17
N THR A 12 -12.82 -43.25 -33.24
CA THR A 12 -12.41 -42.88 -31.87
C THR A 12 -13.64 -42.90 -30.96
N LEU A 13 -13.63 -43.63 -29.83
CA LEU A 13 -14.38 -43.30 -28.59
C LEU A 13 -14.09 -44.30 -27.44
N SER A 14 -14.73 -44.08 -26.29
CA SER A 14 -14.53 -44.80 -25.02
C SER A 14 -15.80 -45.52 -24.52
N ASP A 15 -15.67 -46.18 -23.37
CA ASP A 15 -16.71 -46.73 -22.47
C ASP A 15 -17.56 -47.95 -22.91
N ALA A 16 -17.51 -49.05 -22.14
CA ALA A 16 -18.68 -49.64 -21.43
C ALA A 16 -18.46 -51.06 -20.80
N PHE A 17 -18.81 -51.19 -19.50
CA PHE A 17 -19.44 -52.32 -18.79
C PHE A 17 -19.06 -53.83 -19.02
N ALA A 18 -18.20 -54.35 -18.14
CA ALA A 18 -18.45 -55.34 -17.06
C ALA A 18 -19.27 -56.67 -17.23
N ALA A 19 -18.84 -57.68 -16.42
CA ALA A 19 -19.49 -58.94 -15.98
C ALA A 19 -19.41 -60.19 -16.91
N ALA A 20 -19.29 -61.45 -16.43
CA ALA A 20 -18.90 -62.04 -15.12
C ALA A 20 -18.74 -63.61 -15.25
N VAL A 21 -18.56 -64.33 -14.11
CA VAL A 21 -18.94 -65.77 -13.85
C VAL A 21 -17.88 -66.91 -14.02
N LEU A 22 -17.33 -67.38 -12.87
CA LEU A 22 -16.96 -68.79 -12.47
C LEU A 22 -15.76 -69.55 -13.16
N LEU A 23 -15.13 -70.63 -12.62
CA LEU A 23 -15.33 -71.47 -11.40
C LEU A 23 -14.04 -72.25 -10.95
N SER A 24 -13.81 -72.43 -9.63
CA SER A 24 -13.02 -73.51 -8.96
C SER A 24 -11.48 -73.63 -9.21
N SER A 25 -10.64 -74.33 -8.42
CA SER A 25 -10.80 -75.25 -7.26
C SER A 25 -9.60 -75.22 -6.26
N THR A 26 -9.84 -75.59 -4.98
CA THR A 26 -8.97 -76.26 -3.94
C THR A 26 -7.41 -76.18 -4.03
N ASP A 27 -6.64 -75.95 -2.95
CA ASP A 27 -6.66 -76.68 -1.66
C ASP A 27 -6.00 -75.95 -0.45
N LYS A 28 -6.01 -76.59 0.74
CA LYS A 28 -5.41 -76.15 2.04
C LYS A 28 -5.00 -77.38 2.88
N PRO A 29 -4.23 -77.30 4.00
CA PRO A 29 -4.43 -76.44 5.18
C PRO A 29 -3.08 -75.79 5.67
N ASP A 30 -2.70 -75.50 6.93
CA ASP A 30 -3.28 -75.65 8.29
C ASP A 30 -2.61 -74.70 9.34
N THR A 31 -2.91 -74.91 10.63
CA THR A 31 -2.34 -74.38 11.90
C THR A 31 -2.78 -72.98 12.38
N LEU A 32 -3.31 -72.97 13.62
CA LEU A 32 -4.09 -71.94 14.33
C LEU A 32 -4.23 -72.37 15.83
N PRO A 33 -4.90 -71.59 16.72
CA PRO A 33 -4.99 -70.13 16.89
C PRO A 33 -4.27 -69.79 18.23
N PRO A 34 -4.90 -69.47 19.39
CA PRO A 34 -6.01 -68.53 19.76
C PRO A 34 -5.63 -67.05 19.47
N GLY A 35 -6.24 -65.99 20.02
CA GLY A 35 -7.47 -65.75 20.81
C GLY A 35 -7.47 -64.27 21.26
N ARG A 36 -8.57 -63.56 21.55
CA ARG A 36 -10.00 -63.89 21.73
C ARG A 36 -10.90 -62.67 21.41
N LEU A 37 -12.10 -62.95 20.87
CA LEU A 37 -13.40 -62.27 21.07
C LEU A 37 -13.63 -60.80 20.59
N SER A 38 -14.87 -60.58 20.11
CA SER A 38 -15.50 -59.29 19.78
C SER A 38 -16.79 -59.09 20.64
N PRO A 39 -17.84 -58.35 20.23
CA PRO A 39 -18.04 -56.93 20.57
C PRO A 39 -19.38 -56.63 21.31
N VAL A 40 -19.52 -55.44 21.92
CA VAL A 40 -20.81 -54.96 22.49
C VAL A 40 -21.00 -53.43 22.34
N SER A 41 -22.24 -53.02 22.06
CA SER A 41 -22.80 -51.67 22.32
C SER A 41 -24.23 -51.83 22.81
N PRO A 42 -24.77 -50.90 23.63
CA PRO A 42 -26.10 -50.36 23.30
C PRO A 42 -26.35 -48.88 23.71
N LEU A 43 -27.44 -48.32 23.15
CA LEU A 43 -28.11 -47.06 23.55
C LEU A 43 -29.31 -47.33 24.48
N PRO A 44 -29.87 -46.31 25.15
CA PRO A 44 -31.14 -45.65 24.72
C PRO A 44 -31.05 -44.11 24.95
N HIS A 45 -32.03 -43.19 24.85
CA HIS A 45 -33.41 -42.95 24.34
C HIS A 45 -33.64 -41.40 24.46
N SER A 46 -34.70 -40.69 24.04
CA SER A 46 -35.83 -40.77 23.08
C SER A 46 -36.40 -39.31 22.99
N SER A 47 -37.48 -38.90 22.32
CA SER A 47 -38.54 -39.57 21.54
C SER A 47 -39.05 -38.69 20.37
N SER A 48 -39.98 -39.24 19.58
CA SER A 48 -40.60 -38.76 18.33
C SER A 48 -41.83 -37.84 18.47
N LYS A 49 -42.19 -37.13 17.37
CA LYS A 49 -43.46 -37.32 16.62
C LYS A 49 -43.59 -36.44 15.35
N HIS A 50 -44.08 -37.06 14.27
CA HIS A 50 -44.70 -36.44 13.08
C HIS A 50 -46.14 -37.03 12.94
N PRO A 51 -47.01 -36.47 12.09
CA PRO A 51 -47.33 -37.21 10.85
C PRO A 51 -47.56 -36.34 9.60
N THR A 52 -47.61 -36.98 8.43
CA THR A 52 -48.07 -36.46 7.14
C THR A 52 -48.91 -37.53 6.41
N PRO A 53 -49.79 -37.14 5.47
CA PRO A 53 -50.27 -38.09 4.45
C PRO A 53 -50.36 -37.53 3.00
N SER A 54 -49.70 -38.24 2.08
CA SER A 54 -50.11 -38.61 0.70
C SER A 54 -51.02 -37.72 -0.19
N SER A 55 -50.44 -37.20 -1.29
CA SER A 55 -50.90 -37.29 -2.72
C SER A 55 -52.40 -37.31 -3.09
N SER A 56 -52.92 -36.50 -4.03
CA SER A 56 -52.73 -36.69 -5.50
C SER A 56 -53.66 -35.78 -6.37
N SER A 57 -53.36 -35.63 -7.67
CA SER A 57 -54.26 -35.41 -8.84
C SER A 57 -55.24 -34.19 -8.95
N GLY A 58 -55.25 -33.52 -10.12
CA GLY A 58 -56.53 -33.18 -10.82
C GLY A 58 -56.85 -31.73 -11.29
N SER A 59 -56.54 -31.44 -12.57
CA SER A 59 -57.38 -30.71 -13.56
C SER A 59 -58.07 -29.34 -13.30
N SER A 60 -57.55 -28.30 -13.99
CA SER A 60 -58.20 -27.50 -15.06
C SER A 60 -59.59 -26.82 -14.93
N GLY A 61 -59.62 -25.49 -15.17
CA GLY A 61 -60.76 -24.72 -15.71
C GLY A 61 -61.13 -23.43 -14.93
N SER A 62 -61.66 -22.33 -15.52
CA SER A 62 -61.76 -21.94 -16.94
C SER A 62 -62.24 -20.47 -17.15
N ILE A 63 -61.52 -19.72 -17.99
CA ILE A 63 -62.00 -18.84 -19.10
C ILE A 63 -63.02 -17.69 -18.86
N SER A 64 -62.62 -16.46 -19.18
CA SER A 64 -63.32 -15.45 -20.02
C SER A 64 -62.31 -14.33 -20.39
N ILE A 65 -61.95 -14.00 -21.65
CA ILE A 65 -62.72 -13.50 -22.82
C ILE A 65 -63.32 -12.10 -22.50
N SER A 66 -63.02 -10.99 -23.19
CA SER A 66 -62.70 -10.69 -24.62
C SER A 66 -61.94 -9.34 -24.78
N ARG A 67 -61.59 -8.76 -25.96
CA ARG A 67 -61.04 -9.22 -27.27
C ARG A 67 -60.97 -8.03 -28.27
N ALA A 68 -59.79 -7.65 -28.80
CA ALA A 68 -59.54 -6.97 -30.11
C ALA A 68 -58.09 -6.39 -30.17
N ALA A 69 -57.44 -6.10 -31.31
CA ALA A 69 -57.43 -6.69 -32.66
C ALA A 69 -56.18 -6.17 -33.44
N ALA A 70 -55.69 -6.91 -34.45
CA ALA A 70 -54.57 -6.56 -35.35
C ALA A 70 -55.10 -5.90 -36.67
N PRO A 71 -54.34 -5.63 -37.79
CA PRO A 71 -52.92 -5.92 -38.12
C PRO A 71 -52.13 -4.80 -38.89
N PRO A 72 -50.85 -5.03 -39.30
CA PRO A 72 -50.06 -4.13 -40.18
C PRO A 72 -50.10 -4.47 -41.69
N PRO A 73 -49.89 -3.47 -42.58
CA PRO A 73 -48.73 -3.44 -43.53
C PRO A 73 -48.22 -2.00 -43.81
N GLY A 74 -47.21 -1.68 -44.67
CA GLY A 74 -46.21 -2.49 -45.40
C GLY A 74 -45.72 -1.83 -46.73
N LEU A 75 -44.58 -2.32 -47.28
CA LEU A 75 -44.05 -2.12 -48.67
C LEU A 75 -43.46 -0.76 -49.14
N ALA A 76 -42.69 -0.87 -50.25
CA ALA A 76 -42.34 0.14 -51.29
C ALA A 76 -41.10 1.08 -51.14
N SER A 77 -40.06 0.70 -51.90
CA SER A 77 -38.89 1.48 -52.35
C SER A 77 -39.21 2.74 -53.18
N ARG A 78 -38.31 3.75 -53.15
CA ARG A 78 -38.04 4.66 -54.29
C ARG A 78 -36.59 5.18 -54.31
N ARG A 79 -36.16 5.75 -55.45
CA ARG A 79 -34.77 6.08 -55.84
C ARG A 79 -34.55 7.59 -56.11
N SER A 80 -33.27 7.98 -56.12
CA SER A 80 -32.69 9.18 -56.80
C SER A 80 -33.03 10.54 -56.14
N HIS A 81 -32.14 11.53 -56.09
CA HIS A 81 -31.36 12.10 -57.22
C HIS A 81 -29.93 12.56 -56.86
N SER A 82 -29.16 12.92 -57.89
CA SER A 82 -27.73 13.30 -57.85
C SER A 82 -27.51 14.82 -57.96
N GLY A 83 -26.31 15.28 -57.62
CA GLY A 83 -25.76 16.61 -57.90
C GLY A 83 -24.23 16.55 -58.01
N GLU A 84 -23.61 17.42 -58.81
CA GLU A 84 -22.29 17.15 -59.42
C GLU A 84 -21.11 18.04 -58.95
N ILE A 85 -19.92 17.65 -59.41
CA ILE A 85 -18.56 18.21 -59.24
C ILE A 85 -18.38 19.41 -60.22
N PRO A 86 -17.71 20.55 -59.88
CA PRO A 86 -16.25 20.64 -60.12
C PRO A 86 -15.37 21.67 -59.33
N LEU A 87 -14.05 21.44 -59.42
CA LEU A 87 -12.91 22.37 -59.27
C LEU A 87 -12.70 23.18 -60.60
N PRO A 88 -11.92 24.29 -60.72
CA PRO A 88 -10.54 24.43 -60.18
C PRO A 88 -9.93 25.86 -59.95
N SER A 89 -8.65 25.85 -59.54
CA SER A 89 -7.52 26.75 -59.94
C SER A 89 -7.13 28.06 -59.21
N ASP A 90 -5.83 28.34 -59.35
CA ASP A 90 -5.04 29.59 -59.24
C ASP A 90 -4.53 30.12 -57.86
N ALA A 91 -3.41 30.87 -57.93
CA ALA A 91 -2.45 31.20 -56.86
C ALA A 91 -1.62 32.48 -57.28
N PRO A 92 -0.38 32.78 -56.80
CA PRO A 92 0.39 32.53 -55.57
C PRO A 92 0.80 33.92 -54.95
N PRO A 93 2.03 34.23 -54.45
CA PRO A 93 3.15 33.51 -53.78
C PRO A 93 3.33 34.03 -52.32
N ARG A 94 4.44 33.97 -51.53
CA ARG A 94 5.89 33.63 -51.60
C ARG A 94 6.29 32.96 -50.25
N GLY A 95 7.48 32.38 -50.01
CA GLY A 95 8.62 32.00 -50.86
C GLY A 95 9.87 31.63 -50.02
N SER A 96 10.75 30.75 -50.55
CA SER A 96 12.08 30.30 -50.01
C SER A 96 12.11 29.54 -48.65
N ALA A 97 12.96 28.52 -48.40
CA ALA A 97 13.84 27.72 -49.27
C ALA A 97 14.09 26.28 -48.70
N ARG A 98 14.63 25.40 -49.56
CA ARG A 98 15.10 23.99 -49.35
C ARG A 98 16.59 23.92 -49.84
N PRO A 99 17.30 22.76 -49.98
CA PRO A 99 17.03 21.32 -49.75
C PRO A 99 18.04 20.69 -48.73
N GLY A 100 18.30 19.37 -48.55
CA GLY A 100 17.95 18.04 -49.10
C GLY A 100 18.87 16.97 -48.43
N HIS A 101 18.92 15.64 -48.64
CA HIS A 101 18.22 14.60 -49.43
C HIS A 101 17.85 13.42 -48.44
N ARG A 102 17.53 12.12 -48.67
CA ARG A 102 17.59 11.08 -49.74
C ARG A 102 18.99 10.48 -50.06
N ARG A 103 19.17 9.18 -50.39
CA ARG A 103 18.23 8.14 -50.89
C ARG A 103 18.69 6.65 -50.61
N THR A 104 17.74 5.78 -50.23
CA THR A 104 17.51 4.32 -50.52
C THR A 104 18.62 3.30 -50.94
N GLY A 105 18.50 2.06 -50.42
CA GLY A 105 18.98 0.78 -51.01
C GLY A 105 20.01 0.02 -50.15
N SER A 106 20.14 -1.33 -50.13
CA SER A 106 19.32 -2.47 -50.63
C SER A 106 19.83 -3.81 -50.00
N GLY A 107 19.06 -4.91 -50.06
CA GLY A 107 19.51 -6.26 -49.65
C GLY A 107 20.49 -6.93 -50.65
N PRO A 108 21.04 -8.15 -50.37
CA PRO A 108 20.23 -9.38 -50.33
C PRO A 108 20.67 -10.46 -49.29
N LEU A 109 20.14 -11.70 -49.43
CA LEU A 109 20.41 -12.90 -48.63
C LEU A 109 21.37 -13.89 -49.34
N ILE A 110 21.99 -14.81 -48.59
CA ILE A 110 22.42 -16.17 -49.02
C ILE A 110 22.56 -17.09 -47.78
N PHE A 111 22.68 -18.41 -47.97
CA PHE A 111 22.48 -19.48 -46.96
C PHE A 111 23.67 -20.48 -46.93
N THR A 112 23.63 -21.47 -46.03
CA THR A 112 24.53 -22.67 -45.89
C THR A 112 25.98 -22.41 -45.41
N SER A 113 26.75 -23.38 -44.87
CA SER A 113 26.47 -24.53 -43.98
C SER A 113 27.78 -25.20 -43.51
N GLY A 114 27.81 -25.84 -42.33
CA GLY A 114 28.61 -27.08 -42.13
C GLY A 114 29.84 -27.04 -41.19
N ALA A 115 29.64 -27.61 -40.00
CA ALA A 115 30.45 -28.66 -39.34
C ALA A 115 31.95 -28.49 -38.96
N SER A 116 32.29 -29.29 -37.93
CA SER A 116 33.61 -29.86 -37.57
C SER A 116 34.59 -29.04 -36.73
N ALA A 117 34.96 -29.66 -35.60
CA ALA A 117 35.84 -29.16 -34.57
C ALA A 117 37.35 -29.21 -34.95
N CYS A 118 38.14 -28.40 -34.24
CA CYS A 118 39.47 -28.78 -33.81
C CYS A 118 39.75 -28.22 -32.41
N SER A 119 40.56 -28.93 -31.63
CA SER A 119 40.86 -28.62 -30.23
C SER A 119 42.10 -27.73 -30.08
N SER A 120 42.08 -26.83 -29.10
CA SER A 120 43.29 -26.30 -28.47
C SER A 120 42.99 -25.91 -27.03
N SER A 121 43.66 -26.57 -26.10
CA SER A 121 43.49 -26.40 -24.66
C SER A 121 44.57 -25.46 -24.11
N ALA A 122 44.15 -24.35 -23.48
CA ALA A 122 45.03 -23.49 -22.69
C ALA A 122 44.38 -23.24 -21.32
N THR A 123 45.06 -23.64 -20.24
CA THR A 123 44.58 -23.52 -18.87
C THR A 123 44.88 -22.14 -18.28
N SER A 124 43.90 -21.55 -17.59
CA SER A 124 44.08 -20.38 -16.72
C SER A 124 42.99 -20.39 -15.62
N PRO A 125 43.28 -19.91 -14.41
CA PRO A 125 42.46 -20.20 -13.22
C PRO A 125 41.18 -19.35 -13.12
N LEU A 126 40.21 -19.86 -12.36
CA LEU A 126 38.93 -19.18 -12.11
C LEU A 126 39.12 -17.91 -11.26
N THR A 127 38.56 -16.80 -11.72
CA THR A 127 38.22 -15.65 -10.87
C THR A 127 36.80 -15.82 -10.31
N ASN A 128 36.61 -15.55 -9.01
CA ASN A 128 35.35 -15.83 -8.32
C ASN A 128 34.14 -15.09 -8.91
N ALA A 129 33.03 -15.81 -9.10
CA ALA A 129 31.76 -15.23 -9.51
C ALA A 129 31.14 -14.44 -8.36
N LEU A 130 30.81 -13.17 -8.61
CA LEU A 130 30.06 -12.33 -7.66
C LEU A 130 28.66 -12.94 -7.41
N PRO A 131 28.27 -13.26 -6.16
CA PRO A 131 26.96 -13.81 -5.87
C PRO A 131 25.88 -12.76 -6.12
N ALA A 132 24.97 -13.03 -7.05
CA ALA A 132 23.85 -12.14 -7.33
C ALA A 132 22.85 -12.16 -6.17
N GLY A 133 22.86 -11.10 -5.35
CA GLY A 133 22.16 -10.96 -4.07
C GLY A 133 20.78 -11.61 -3.99
N ASN A 134 20.57 -12.35 -2.90
CA ASN A 134 19.32 -13.07 -2.66
C ASN A 134 18.20 -12.11 -2.28
N ILE A 135 17.05 -12.26 -2.94
CA ILE A 135 15.84 -11.49 -2.61
C ILE A 135 15.35 -11.92 -1.23
N CYS A 136 15.15 -10.96 -0.33
CA CYS A 136 14.72 -11.23 1.05
C CYS A 136 13.40 -12.03 1.08
N PRO A 137 13.31 -13.15 1.82
CA PRO A 137 12.05 -13.83 2.06
C PRO A 137 11.23 -13.06 3.10
N SER A 138 9.97 -12.77 2.81
CA SER A 138 9.02 -12.26 3.81
C SER A 138 8.70 -13.35 4.84
N GLY A 139 9.11 -13.19 6.10
CA GLY A 139 8.71 -14.12 7.16
C GLY A 139 9.25 -13.77 8.55
N ARG A 140 8.35 -13.66 9.54
CA ARG A 140 8.73 -13.67 10.97
C ARG A 140 9.06 -15.11 11.39
N ILE A 141 10.21 -15.33 12.04
CA ILE A 141 10.42 -16.47 12.93
C ILE A 141 11.10 -15.97 14.20
N ALA A 142 10.53 -16.27 15.36
CA ALA A 142 11.13 -16.01 16.68
C ALA A 142 11.90 -17.25 17.17
N LYS A 143 12.97 -17.04 17.94
CA LYS A 143 13.70 -18.06 18.73
C LYS A 143 14.42 -17.39 19.93
N PRO A 144 14.91 -18.14 20.94
CA PRO A 144 14.62 -17.80 22.34
C PRO A 144 15.74 -17.11 23.13
N LEU A 145 15.38 -16.64 24.33
CA LEU A 145 16.30 -16.25 25.41
C LEU A 145 17.19 -17.42 25.86
N PRO A 146 18.42 -17.10 26.30
CA PRO A 146 18.99 -17.57 27.56
C PRO A 146 18.96 -16.46 28.63
N SER A 147 19.02 -16.84 29.90
CA SER A 147 18.91 -15.93 31.06
C SER A 147 20.24 -15.75 31.81
N SER A 148 20.49 -14.54 32.32
CA SER A 148 21.13 -14.30 33.63
C SER A 148 21.20 -12.80 33.98
N CYS A 149 21.39 -12.51 35.27
CA CYS A 149 21.11 -11.24 35.92
C CYS A 149 22.25 -10.20 35.83
N SER A 150 21.90 -8.92 35.78
CA SER A 150 22.15 -7.97 36.89
C SER A 150 21.43 -6.63 36.64
N ALA A 151 21.32 -5.78 37.68
CA ALA A 151 20.44 -4.61 37.66
C ALA A 151 21.21 -3.27 37.57
N ALA A 152 20.68 -2.34 36.78
CA ALA A 152 21.04 -0.92 36.81
C ALA A 152 19.84 -0.06 36.35
N THR A 153 19.55 1.03 37.06
CA THR A 153 18.37 1.89 36.82
C THR A 153 18.65 2.96 35.75
N PRO A 154 17.75 3.21 34.78
CA PRO A 154 17.93 4.26 33.78
C PRO A 154 17.55 5.68 34.29
N PRO A 155 18.18 6.75 33.77
CA PRO A 155 17.84 8.14 34.09
C PRO A 155 16.63 8.68 33.29
N PRO A 156 16.01 9.80 33.72
CA PRO A 156 14.82 10.37 33.06
C PRO A 156 15.14 11.13 31.75
N PRO A 157 14.18 11.24 30.81
CA PRO A 157 14.35 11.94 29.54
C PRO A 157 14.21 13.48 29.65
N PRO A 158 14.84 14.27 28.75
CA PRO A 158 14.71 15.72 28.71
C PRO A 158 13.42 16.20 28.01
N PRO A 159 12.96 17.44 28.28
CA PRO A 159 11.72 17.98 27.71
C PRO A 159 11.85 18.38 26.23
N PRO A 160 10.78 18.23 25.42
CA PRO A 160 10.78 18.64 24.02
C PRO A 160 10.74 20.17 23.86
N ARG A 161 11.56 20.71 22.95
CA ARG A 161 11.52 22.12 22.54
C ARG A 161 10.41 22.32 21.49
N ALA A 162 9.61 23.37 21.64
CA ALA A 162 8.58 23.72 20.67
C ALA A 162 9.18 24.44 19.45
N SER A 163 9.03 23.86 18.26
CA SER A 163 9.23 24.52 16.96
C SER A 163 7.87 24.83 16.33
N ARG A 164 7.50 26.11 16.23
CA ARG A 164 6.28 26.54 15.52
C ARG A 164 6.47 26.41 14.02
N HIS A 165 5.42 25.97 13.33
CA HIS A 165 5.16 26.36 11.94
C HIS A 165 3.66 26.63 11.79
N ASP A 166 3.31 27.90 11.60
CA ASP A 166 1.94 28.37 11.45
C ASP A 166 1.49 28.27 9.98
N VAL A 167 0.36 27.59 9.74
CA VAL A 167 -0.46 27.78 8.53
C VAL A 167 -1.92 27.79 8.95
N LEU A 168 -2.48 28.99 9.15
CA LEU A 168 -3.88 29.17 9.56
C LEU A 168 -4.80 29.22 8.34
N GLY A 169 -5.45 28.09 8.04
CA GLY A 169 -6.59 28.04 7.12
C GLY A 169 -7.86 28.56 7.79
N SER A 170 -8.39 29.70 7.34
CA SER A 170 -9.56 30.35 7.94
C SER A 170 -10.87 29.61 7.66
N GLY A 171 -11.43 28.93 8.66
CA GLY A 171 -12.77 28.34 8.63
C GLY A 171 -13.75 29.06 9.56
N THR A 172 -14.71 29.80 9.01
CA THR A 172 -15.76 30.50 9.76
C THR A 172 -16.88 29.55 10.19
N ALA A 173 -16.76 28.97 11.38
CA ALA A 173 -17.76 28.07 11.94
C ALA A 173 -18.95 28.83 12.56
N ASN A 174 -20.07 28.93 11.82
CA ASN A 174 -21.36 29.34 12.37
C ASN A 174 -21.99 28.17 13.15
N TYR A 175 -22.19 28.35 14.45
CA TYR A 175 -22.82 27.37 15.34
C TYR A 175 -24.30 27.69 15.55
N GLY A 176 -25.17 26.71 15.24
CA GLY A 176 -26.61 26.76 15.54
C GLY A 176 -26.90 26.78 17.05
N HIS A 177 -28.13 27.14 17.43
CA HIS A 177 -28.44 27.61 18.78
C HIS A 177 -28.47 26.52 19.87
N GLY A 178 -27.37 26.44 20.61
CA GLY A 178 -27.34 26.11 22.04
C GLY A 178 -26.39 27.08 22.75
N SER A 179 -26.67 27.47 24.00
CA SER A 179 -25.93 28.54 24.69
C SER A 179 -24.48 28.18 25.03
N ILE A 180 -23.57 28.40 24.09
CA ILE A 180 -22.11 28.25 24.26
C ILE A 180 -21.53 29.59 24.73
N VAL A 181 -21.15 29.68 26.00
CA VAL A 181 -20.44 30.84 26.56
C VAL A 181 -18.95 30.70 26.29
N ARG A 182 -18.37 31.65 25.53
CA ARG A 182 -16.90 31.82 25.47
C ARG A 182 -16.39 32.33 26.82
N SER A 183 -15.81 31.45 27.63
CA SER A 183 -14.99 31.90 28.77
C SER A 183 -13.65 32.45 28.29
N ARG A 184 -13.11 33.44 29.00
CA ARG A 184 -11.82 34.09 28.69
C ARG A 184 -10.66 33.30 29.30
N SER A 185 -9.49 33.39 28.67
CA SER A 185 -8.24 32.94 29.28
C SER A 185 -7.91 33.76 30.54
N GLY A 186 -7.87 33.07 31.67
CA GLY A 186 -7.36 33.52 32.97
C GLY A 186 -6.60 32.37 33.60
N GLY A 187 -5.48 32.66 34.28
CA GLY A 187 -4.51 31.65 34.69
C GLY A 187 -4.63 31.13 36.13
N ALA A 188 -3.65 30.29 36.50
CA ALA A 188 -3.45 29.62 37.79
C ALA A 188 -4.41 28.45 38.10
N ALA A 189 -3.84 27.36 38.64
CA ALA A 189 -4.54 26.11 38.91
C ALA A 189 -4.81 25.91 40.40
N PRO A 190 -6.08 25.64 40.75
CA PRO A 190 -6.35 24.59 41.75
C PRO A 190 -7.45 23.58 41.31
N ALA A 191 -8.24 23.89 40.28
CA ALA A 191 -9.54 23.27 40.00
C ALA A 191 -9.53 21.74 39.77
N ALA A 192 -8.44 21.17 39.25
CA ALA A 192 -8.40 19.76 38.80
C ALA A 192 -8.71 18.74 39.93
N HIS A 193 -8.38 19.05 41.19
CA HIS A 193 -8.69 18.16 42.32
C HIS A 193 -10.15 18.25 42.79
N GLU A 194 -10.79 19.40 42.61
CA GLU A 194 -12.22 19.57 42.94
C GLU A 194 -13.11 18.94 41.86
N ASP A 195 -12.72 19.04 40.58
CA ASP A 195 -13.46 18.43 39.47
C ASP A 195 -13.49 16.90 39.55
N ASP A 196 -12.34 16.24 39.76
CA ASP A 196 -12.31 14.79 39.98
C ASP A 196 -13.07 14.37 41.26
N ALA A 197 -13.03 15.18 42.32
CA ALA A 197 -13.85 14.94 43.51
C ALA A 197 -15.36 15.09 43.24
N ALA A 198 -15.76 16.02 42.37
CA ALA A 198 -17.15 16.20 41.94
C ALA A 198 -17.62 15.07 41.03
N VAL A 199 -16.80 14.61 40.07
CA VAL A 199 -17.10 13.44 39.23
C VAL A 199 -17.23 12.18 40.09
N ARG A 200 -16.31 11.94 41.03
CA ARG A 200 -16.40 10.80 41.97
C ARG A 200 -17.64 10.86 42.85
N ARG A 201 -18.04 12.04 43.34
CA ARG A 201 -19.30 12.24 44.09
C ARG A 201 -20.53 11.93 43.23
N ALA A 202 -20.60 12.46 42.02
CA ALA A 202 -21.71 12.24 41.09
C ALA A 202 -21.82 10.77 40.64
N MET A 203 -20.69 10.07 40.44
CA MET A 203 -20.71 8.64 40.13
C MET A 203 -21.28 7.79 41.27
N ALA A 204 -21.05 8.21 42.53
CA ALA A 204 -21.60 7.57 43.73
C ALA A 204 -23.06 7.95 44.03
N ALA A 205 -23.62 8.98 43.37
CA ALA A 205 -25.00 9.40 43.57
C ALA A 205 -26.01 8.33 43.10
N ALA A 206 -27.22 8.40 43.67
CA ALA A 206 -28.34 7.52 43.37
C ALA A 206 -29.45 8.22 42.55
N ASP A 207 -29.49 9.56 42.52
CA ASP A 207 -30.41 10.34 41.69
C ASP A 207 -29.90 10.41 40.23
N PRO A 208 -30.62 9.84 39.23
CA PRO A 208 -30.23 9.95 37.82
C PRO A 208 -30.09 11.41 37.35
N GLU A 209 -30.88 12.34 37.90
CA GLU A 209 -30.87 13.74 37.50
C GLU A 209 -29.62 14.47 38.00
N GLU A 210 -29.11 14.15 39.20
CA GLU A 210 -27.80 14.61 39.69
C GLU A 210 -26.66 14.11 38.81
N VAL A 211 -26.61 12.81 38.50
CA VAL A 211 -25.55 12.27 37.63
C VAL A 211 -25.60 12.92 36.25
N LYS A 212 -26.79 13.07 35.65
CA LYS A 212 -27.00 13.76 34.38
C LYS A 212 -26.58 15.23 34.45
N ARG A 213 -26.84 15.92 35.57
CA ARG A 213 -26.46 17.33 35.80
C ARG A 213 -24.94 17.51 35.85
N ALA A 214 -24.23 16.61 36.52
CA ALA A 214 -22.77 16.57 36.52
C ALA A 214 -22.19 16.24 35.13
N GLY A 215 -22.79 15.28 34.41
CA GLY A 215 -22.42 14.98 33.02
C GLY A 215 -22.56 16.19 32.08
N ASN A 216 -23.66 16.94 32.24
CA ASN A 216 -23.87 18.21 31.53
C ASN A 216 -22.84 19.28 31.89
N GLU A 217 -22.30 19.27 33.10
CA GLU A 217 -21.24 20.20 33.52
C GLU A 217 -19.89 19.84 32.90
N GLN A 218 -19.48 18.57 32.98
CA GLN A 218 -18.25 18.12 32.32
C GLN A 218 -18.32 18.25 30.80
N TYR A 219 -19.51 18.10 30.20
CA TYR A 219 -19.73 18.42 28.79
C TYR A 219 -19.45 19.89 28.45
N ARG A 220 -19.87 20.84 29.31
CA ARG A 220 -19.57 22.28 29.14
C ARG A 220 -18.09 22.61 29.37
N LYS A 221 -17.40 21.84 30.23
CA LYS A 221 -15.95 21.94 30.46
C LYS A 221 -15.11 21.36 29.30
N GLY A 222 -15.73 20.58 28.40
CA GLY A 222 -15.06 19.89 27.29
C GLY A 222 -14.51 18.50 27.66
N CYS A 223 -14.72 18.05 28.89
CA CYS A 223 -14.29 16.75 29.42
C CYS A 223 -15.21 15.62 28.90
N PHE A 224 -15.22 15.39 27.59
CA PHE A 224 -16.24 14.54 26.94
C PHE A 224 -16.21 13.07 27.38
N GLU A 225 -15.06 12.49 27.72
CA GLU A 225 -14.97 11.11 28.27
C GLU A 225 -15.57 11.01 29.69
N GLU A 226 -15.40 12.04 30.52
CA GLU A 226 -15.99 12.08 31.87
C GLU A 226 -17.49 12.32 31.80
N ALA A 227 -17.92 13.22 30.91
CA ALA A 227 -19.33 13.41 30.59
C ALA A 227 -19.97 12.11 30.10
N LEU A 228 -19.31 11.38 29.19
CA LEU A 228 -19.77 10.08 28.68
C LEU A 228 -19.96 9.07 29.82
N ARG A 229 -18.98 8.91 30.71
CA ARG A 229 -19.07 8.03 31.89
C ARG A 229 -20.22 8.41 32.84
N LEU A 230 -20.46 9.70 33.05
CA LEU A 230 -21.57 10.19 33.86
C LEU A 230 -22.92 9.94 33.17
N TYR A 231 -23.02 10.07 31.84
CA TYR A 231 -24.22 9.69 31.10
C TYR A 231 -24.45 8.17 31.09
N ASP A 232 -23.40 7.35 31.00
CA ASP A 232 -23.48 5.89 31.14
C ASP A 232 -24.05 5.50 32.52
N ARG A 233 -23.54 6.13 33.59
CA ARG A 233 -24.04 5.94 34.96
C ARG A 233 -25.49 6.43 35.13
N ALA A 234 -25.85 7.56 34.53
CA ALA A 234 -27.23 8.07 34.57
C ALA A 234 -28.22 7.15 33.83
N LEU A 235 -27.84 6.59 32.67
CA LEU A 235 -28.66 5.62 31.94
C LEU A 235 -28.73 4.25 32.62
N ALA A 236 -27.70 3.85 33.36
CA ALA A 236 -27.74 2.64 34.20
C ALA A 236 -28.71 2.79 35.40
N LEU A 237 -29.03 4.02 35.81
CA LEU A 237 -30.07 4.30 36.82
C LEU A 237 -31.45 4.57 36.19
N CYS A 238 -31.51 5.10 34.96
CA CYS A 238 -32.75 5.41 34.25
C CYS A 238 -32.59 5.19 32.72
N PRO A 239 -32.84 3.97 32.21
CA PRO A 239 -32.60 3.61 30.80
C PRO A 239 -33.46 4.36 29.77
N ASP A 240 -34.66 4.77 30.18
CA ASP A 240 -35.69 5.40 29.36
C ASP A 240 -35.59 6.94 29.33
N ASN A 241 -34.43 7.50 29.69
CA ASN A 241 -34.20 8.95 29.69
C ASN A 241 -33.72 9.44 28.31
N ALA A 242 -34.65 9.67 27.37
CA ALA A 242 -34.35 10.17 26.02
C ALA A 242 -33.48 11.44 26.01
N ALA A 243 -33.72 12.35 26.98
CA ALA A 243 -32.91 13.56 27.14
C ALA A 243 -31.46 13.24 27.52
N CYS A 244 -31.23 12.25 28.38
CA CYS A 244 -29.89 11.79 28.75
C CYS A 244 -29.18 11.10 27.58
N ARG A 245 -29.88 10.28 26.78
CA ARG A 245 -29.31 9.67 25.54
C ARG A 245 -28.90 10.72 24.51
N GLY A 246 -29.75 11.73 24.28
CA GLY A 246 -29.39 12.88 23.43
C GLY A 246 -28.17 13.65 23.94
N ASN A 247 -27.96 13.72 25.25
CA ASN A 247 -26.77 14.33 25.84
C ASN A 247 -25.53 13.41 25.75
N ARG A 248 -25.69 12.09 25.89
CA ARG A 248 -24.66 11.07 25.61
C ARG A 248 -24.15 11.17 24.17
N ALA A 249 -25.05 11.28 23.20
CA ALA A 249 -24.71 11.54 21.81
C ALA A 249 -23.93 12.85 21.62
N ALA A 250 -24.14 13.87 22.47
CA ALA A 250 -23.37 15.12 22.44
C ALA A 250 -21.88 14.88 22.74
N ALA A 251 -21.59 14.09 23.78
CA ALA A 251 -20.23 13.71 24.15
C ALA A 251 -19.58 12.85 23.04
N LEU A 252 -20.31 11.87 22.49
CA LEU A 252 -19.84 11.04 21.39
C LEU A 252 -19.51 11.84 20.11
N ILE A 253 -20.30 12.87 19.77
CA ILE A 253 -19.97 13.82 18.68
C ILE A 253 -18.66 14.57 18.99
N GLY A 254 -18.48 15.06 20.22
CA GLY A 254 -17.24 15.73 20.66
C GLY A 254 -16.01 14.83 20.58
N LEU A 255 -16.18 13.54 20.87
CA LEU A 255 -15.16 12.49 20.74
C LEU A 255 -14.98 11.97 19.30
N ARG A 256 -15.70 12.53 18.31
CA ARG A 256 -15.77 12.08 16.91
C ARG A 256 -16.28 10.63 16.71
N ARG A 257 -16.90 10.03 17.73
CA ARG A 257 -17.48 8.67 17.72
C ARG A 257 -18.86 8.67 17.06
N LEU A 258 -18.91 9.05 15.78
CA LEU A 258 -20.16 9.45 15.12
C LEU A 258 -21.17 8.32 14.95
N GLY A 259 -20.73 7.11 14.60
CA GLY A 259 -21.62 5.96 14.45
C GLY A 259 -22.30 5.52 15.76
N GLU A 260 -21.66 5.76 16.91
CA GLU A 260 -22.29 5.56 18.22
C GLU A 260 -23.25 6.71 18.56
N ALA A 261 -22.92 7.95 18.17
CA ALA A 261 -23.78 9.12 18.36
C ALA A 261 -25.09 9.04 17.57
N VAL A 262 -25.07 8.45 16.37
CA VAL A 262 -26.29 8.13 15.59
C VAL A 262 -27.18 7.19 16.39
N LYS A 263 -26.66 6.04 16.83
CA LYS A 263 -27.42 5.02 17.56
C LYS A 263 -28.06 5.55 18.86
N GLU A 264 -27.36 6.41 19.61
CA GLU A 264 -27.96 7.04 20.80
C GLU A 264 -29.04 8.07 20.48
N CYS A 265 -29.01 8.71 19.30
CA CYS A 265 -30.10 9.59 18.87
C CYS A 265 -31.28 8.79 18.31
N GLU A 266 -31.04 7.69 17.58
CA GLU A 266 -32.08 6.74 17.16
C GLU A 266 -32.81 6.15 18.38
N GLU A 267 -32.07 5.69 19.39
CA GLU A 267 -32.62 5.13 20.63
C GLU A 267 -33.33 6.21 21.48
N ALA A 268 -32.84 7.46 21.50
CA ALA A 268 -33.57 8.57 22.11
C ALA A 268 -34.92 8.82 21.44
N LEU A 269 -35.02 8.67 20.12
CA LEU A 269 -36.27 8.80 19.35
C LEU A 269 -37.17 7.57 19.44
N ARG A 270 -36.62 6.39 19.73
CA ARG A 270 -37.40 5.18 20.07
C ARG A 270 -38.17 5.36 21.38
N ILE A 271 -37.63 6.16 22.30
CA ILE A 271 -38.26 6.51 23.58
C ILE A 271 -39.21 7.71 23.42
N ASP A 272 -38.74 8.80 22.80
CA ASP A 272 -39.54 10.01 22.54
C ASP A 272 -39.43 10.42 21.06
N PRO A 273 -40.37 9.99 20.20
CA PRO A 273 -40.41 10.38 18.79
C PRO A 273 -40.58 11.88 18.53
N SER A 274 -41.00 12.66 19.54
CA SER A 274 -41.18 14.11 19.47
C SER A 274 -39.92 14.90 19.86
N TYR A 275 -38.84 14.22 20.24
CA TYR A 275 -37.62 14.84 20.76
C TYR A 275 -36.80 15.56 19.66
N GLY A 276 -37.25 16.75 19.25
CA GLY A 276 -36.67 17.53 18.15
C GLY A 276 -35.16 17.81 18.26
N ARG A 277 -34.58 17.80 19.47
CA ARG A 277 -33.11 17.89 19.64
C ARG A 277 -32.38 16.67 19.07
N ALA A 278 -32.93 15.46 19.21
CA ALA A 278 -32.35 14.25 18.61
C ALA A 278 -32.52 14.26 17.07
N HIS A 279 -33.68 14.71 16.55
CA HIS A 279 -33.86 14.91 15.11
C HIS A 279 -32.83 15.90 14.52
N HIS A 280 -32.65 17.08 15.13
CA HIS A 280 -31.65 18.05 14.67
C HIS A 280 -30.21 17.49 14.71
N ARG A 281 -29.88 16.66 15.72
CA ARG A 281 -28.58 15.98 15.83
C ARG A 281 -28.39 14.90 14.76
N LEU A 282 -29.42 14.09 14.49
CA LEU A 282 -29.39 13.12 13.39
C LEU A 282 -29.23 13.82 12.05
N ALA A 283 -30.00 14.89 11.79
CA ALA A 283 -29.84 15.67 10.55
C ALA A 283 -28.39 16.11 10.32
N SER A 284 -27.74 16.71 11.33
CA SER A 284 -26.35 17.15 11.23
C SER A 284 -25.34 15.98 11.14
N LEU A 285 -25.60 14.85 11.83
CA LEU A 285 -24.81 13.62 11.70
C LEU A 285 -24.92 13.00 10.30
N HIS A 286 -26.13 12.89 9.75
CA HIS A 286 -26.37 12.35 8.41
C HIS A 286 -25.78 13.25 7.31
N ILE A 287 -25.80 14.59 7.46
CA ILE A 287 -25.03 15.51 6.60
C ILE A 287 -23.54 15.13 6.60
N ARG A 288 -22.94 14.91 7.78
CA ARG A 288 -21.51 14.56 7.91
C ARG A 288 -21.16 13.18 7.35
N LEU A 289 -22.08 12.22 7.43
CA LEU A 289 -21.95 10.88 6.83
C LEU A 289 -22.28 10.86 5.32
N GLY A 290 -22.86 11.94 4.77
CA GLY A 290 -23.30 12.02 3.38
C GLY A 290 -24.65 11.33 3.09
N HIS A 291 -25.42 11.00 4.12
CA HIS A 291 -26.75 10.40 4.04
C HIS A 291 -27.82 11.48 3.77
N ILE A 292 -27.96 11.88 2.51
CA ILE A 292 -28.82 13.03 2.12
C ILE A 292 -30.30 12.79 2.49
N GLU A 293 -30.83 11.61 2.21
CA GLU A 293 -32.25 11.27 2.42
C GLU A 293 -32.61 11.23 3.91
N ASP A 294 -31.78 10.59 4.75
CA ASP A 294 -31.96 10.56 6.21
C ASP A 294 -31.86 11.97 6.80
N ALA A 295 -30.93 12.80 6.31
CA ALA A 295 -30.79 14.18 6.76
C ALA A 295 -32.03 15.03 6.43
N LEU A 296 -32.57 14.94 5.22
CA LEU A 296 -33.80 15.64 4.82
C LEU A 296 -34.99 15.20 5.69
N LYS A 297 -35.12 13.90 5.93
CA LYS A 297 -36.16 13.31 6.80
C LYS A 297 -36.07 13.81 8.24
N HIS A 298 -34.87 13.94 8.81
CA HIS A 298 -34.71 14.43 10.17
C HIS A 298 -34.79 15.96 10.29
N LEU A 299 -34.46 16.73 9.24
CA LEU A 299 -34.71 18.18 9.22
C LEU A 299 -36.21 18.51 9.25
N SER A 300 -37.04 17.79 8.49
CA SER A 300 -38.50 18.03 8.46
C SER A 300 -39.23 17.61 9.72
N LEU A 301 -38.67 16.67 10.50
CA LEU A 301 -39.21 16.23 11.79
C LEU A 301 -38.69 17.05 12.99
N ALA A 302 -37.64 17.86 12.84
CA ALA A 302 -37.00 18.55 13.96
C ALA A 302 -37.79 19.75 14.51
N ALA A 303 -38.47 20.52 13.64
CA ALA A 303 -39.24 21.71 14.01
C ALA A 303 -40.19 22.15 12.87
N PRO A 304 -41.23 22.97 13.15
CA PRO A 304 -42.11 23.56 12.13
C PRO A 304 -41.44 24.51 11.14
N GLN A 305 -40.18 24.89 11.40
CA GLN A 305 -39.30 25.62 10.50
C GLN A 305 -37.93 24.93 10.54
N PRO A 306 -37.42 24.37 9.43
CA PRO A 306 -36.11 23.73 9.41
C PRO A 306 -34.99 24.76 9.57
N ASP A 307 -33.86 24.35 10.16
CA ASP A 307 -32.68 25.21 10.23
C ASP A 307 -32.16 25.49 8.81
N LEU A 308 -32.33 26.74 8.36
CA LEU A 308 -31.95 27.20 7.03
C LEU A 308 -30.45 27.02 6.75
N LEU A 309 -29.59 27.03 7.78
CA LEU A 309 -28.16 26.81 7.64
C LEU A 309 -27.83 25.33 7.37
N GLU A 310 -28.42 24.41 8.14
CA GLU A 310 -28.24 22.97 7.90
C GLU A 310 -28.87 22.53 6.57
N LEU A 311 -30.04 23.09 6.22
CA LEU A 311 -30.69 22.84 4.93
C LEU A 311 -29.82 23.33 3.75
N HIS A 312 -29.21 24.51 3.86
CA HIS A 312 -28.31 25.04 2.82
C HIS A 312 -27.02 24.24 2.69
N LYS A 313 -26.43 23.76 3.80
CA LYS A 313 -25.31 22.80 3.77
C LYS A 313 -25.70 21.52 3.05
N LEU A 314 -26.84 20.93 3.42
CA LEU A 314 -27.35 19.69 2.85
C LEU A 314 -27.57 19.77 1.33
N GLN A 315 -28.24 20.82 0.86
CA GLN A 315 -28.40 21.11 -0.58
C GLN A 315 -27.05 21.28 -1.29
N THR A 316 -26.05 21.86 -0.62
CA THR A 316 -24.71 22.07 -1.18
C THR A 316 -23.93 20.74 -1.27
N VAL A 317 -24.00 19.89 -0.24
CA VAL A 317 -23.43 18.53 -0.26
C VAL A 317 -24.11 17.68 -1.33
N GLU A 318 -25.44 17.66 -1.41
CA GLU A 318 -26.23 16.92 -2.41
C GLU A 318 -25.83 17.32 -3.85
N LYS A 319 -25.77 18.62 -4.12
CA LYS A 319 -25.35 19.19 -5.40
C LYS A 319 -23.93 18.76 -5.81
N HIS A 320 -22.97 18.77 -4.88
CA HIS A 320 -21.60 18.35 -5.16
C HIS A 320 -21.46 16.83 -5.27
N LEU A 321 -22.20 16.07 -4.46
CA LEU A 321 -22.32 14.61 -4.57
C LEU A 321 -22.84 14.22 -5.96
N GLY A 322 -23.98 14.75 -6.40
CA GLY A 322 -24.55 14.46 -7.72
C GLY A 322 -23.56 14.72 -8.86
N ARG A 323 -22.87 15.88 -8.83
CA ARG A 323 -21.83 16.22 -9.80
C ARG A 323 -20.62 15.30 -9.74
N CYS A 324 -20.20 14.84 -8.56
CA CYS A 324 -19.14 13.84 -8.41
C CYS A 324 -19.55 12.49 -9.04
N LEU A 325 -20.80 12.06 -8.83
CA LEU A 325 -21.35 10.84 -9.41
C LEU A 325 -21.43 10.93 -10.95
N ASP A 326 -21.80 12.09 -11.49
CA ASP A 326 -21.89 12.30 -12.95
C ASP A 326 -20.51 12.47 -13.60
N ALA A 327 -19.59 13.19 -12.97
CA ALA A 327 -18.19 13.29 -13.41
C ALA A 327 -17.51 11.90 -13.44
N ARG A 328 -17.79 11.04 -12.45
CA ARG A 328 -17.38 9.63 -12.46
C ARG A 328 -17.92 8.89 -13.70
N LYS A 329 -19.24 8.95 -13.95
CA LYS A 329 -19.87 8.28 -15.11
C LYS A 329 -19.27 8.76 -16.44
N ALA A 330 -18.93 10.04 -16.54
CA ALA A 330 -18.29 10.64 -17.71
C ALA A 330 -16.77 10.34 -17.82
N GLY A 331 -16.14 9.79 -16.79
CA GLY A 331 -14.70 9.56 -16.73
C GLY A 331 -13.86 10.83 -16.50
N ASP A 332 -14.47 11.95 -16.11
CA ASP A 332 -13.74 13.16 -15.70
C ASP A 332 -13.32 13.05 -14.23
N TRP A 333 -12.22 12.34 -14.00
CA TRP A 333 -11.63 12.16 -12.68
C TRP A 333 -11.14 13.46 -12.04
N LYS A 334 -10.89 14.54 -12.82
CA LYS A 334 -10.51 15.85 -12.26
C LYS A 334 -11.72 16.55 -11.66
N SER A 335 -12.86 16.56 -12.35
CA SER A 335 -14.10 17.07 -11.78
C SER A 335 -14.62 16.16 -10.65
N ALA A 336 -14.50 14.84 -10.75
CA ALA A 336 -14.88 13.94 -9.66
C ALA A 336 -14.09 14.21 -8.37
N LEU A 337 -12.77 14.42 -8.47
CA LEU A 337 -11.94 14.86 -7.33
C LEU A 337 -12.39 16.22 -6.78
N ARG A 338 -12.55 17.24 -7.65
CA ARG A 338 -12.97 18.58 -7.21
C ARG A 338 -14.33 18.58 -6.50
N GLU A 339 -15.32 17.86 -7.03
CA GLU A 339 -16.68 17.87 -6.48
C GLU A 339 -16.80 16.98 -5.23
N SER A 340 -16.03 15.88 -5.11
CA SER A 340 -15.95 15.13 -3.83
C SER A 340 -15.29 15.95 -2.73
N ASP A 341 -14.21 16.67 -3.04
CA ASP A 341 -13.56 17.61 -2.10
C ASP A 341 -14.48 18.76 -1.70
N ALA A 342 -15.28 19.28 -2.63
CA ALA A 342 -16.29 20.30 -2.34
C ALA A 342 -17.43 19.78 -1.46
N ALA A 343 -17.88 18.53 -1.65
CA ALA A 343 -18.88 17.90 -0.77
C ALA A 343 -18.35 17.67 0.66
N ILE A 344 -17.09 17.23 0.79
CA ILE A 344 -16.37 17.10 2.06
C ILE A 344 -16.27 18.46 2.76
N ALA A 345 -15.84 19.51 2.04
CA ALA A 345 -15.72 20.87 2.58
C ALA A 345 -17.07 21.52 2.94
N ALA A 346 -18.16 21.18 2.23
CA ALA A 346 -19.51 21.66 2.51
C ALA A 346 -20.15 21.04 3.77
N GLY A 347 -19.62 19.90 4.24
CA GLY A 347 -20.03 19.30 5.51
C GLY A 347 -19.87 17.79 5.61
N ALA A 348 -19.72 17.05 4.51
CA ALA A 348 -19.67 15.59 4.51
C ALA A 348 -18.29 15.00 4.88
N ASP A 349 -17.69 15.53 5.96
CA ASP A 349 -16.31 15.26 6.39
C ASP A 349 -16.04 13.81 6.83
N SER A 350 -17.10 13.05 7.08
CA SER A 350 -17.07 11.71 7.66
C SER A 350 -17.70 10.66 6.73
N SER A 351 -17.96 10.99 5.46
CA SER A 351 -18.58 10.09 4.51
C SER A 351 -17.56 9.14 3.87
N ALA A 352 -17.56 7.88 4.30
CA ALA A 352 -16.69 6.84 3.74
C ALA A 352 -16.88 6.65 2.21
N LEU A 353 -18.08 6.90 1.68
CA LEU A 353 -18.39 6.77 0.25
C LEU A 353 -17.79 7.91 -0.59
N LEU A 354 -17.84 9.16 -0.10
CA LEU A 354 -17.16 10.28 -0.75
C LEU A 354 -15.64 10.14 -0.67
N LEU A 355 -15.10 9.63 0.44
CA LEU A 355 -13.66 9.35 0.59
C LEU A 355 -13.20 8.21 -0.33
N ALA A 356 -14.03 7.19 -0.56
CA ALA A 356 -13.79 6.16 -1.59
C ALA A 356 -13.85 6.75 -3.01
N ALA A 357 -14.82 7.63 -3.30
CA ALA A 357 -14.90 8.33 -4.59
C ALA A 357 -13.68 9.22 -4.85
N ARG A 358 -13.22 9.96 -3.83
CA ARG A 358 -11.96 10.72 -3.86
C ARG A 358 -10.76 9.80 -4.13
N ALA A 359 -10.66 8.68 -3.41
CA ALA A 359 -9.57 7.71 -3.58
C ALA A 359 -9.52 7.12 -5.00
N GLU A 360 -10.67 6.78 -5.60
CA GLU A 360 -10.70 6.26 -6.97
C GLU A 360 -10.36 7.34 -8.00
N ALA A 361 -10.79 8.58 -7.80
CA ALA A 361 -10.41 9.71 -8.66
C ALA A 361 -8.90 9.98 -8.60
N LEU A 362 -8.30 10.01 -7.41
CA LEU A 362 -6.85 10.13 -7.21
C LEU A 362 -6.07 9.00 -7.88
N LEU A 363 -6.53 7.75 -7.72
CA LEU A 363 -5.93 6.59 -8.36
C LEU A 363 -5.96 6.70 -9.90
N ARG A 364 -7.07 7.17 -10.48
CA ARG A 364 -7.22 7.40 -11.93
C ARG A 364 -6.37 8.57 -12.44
N LEU A 365 -5.99 9.50 -11.57
CA LEU A 365 -5.05 10.58 -11.83
C LEU A 365 -3.57 10.20 -11.55
N ASN A 366 -3.30 8.93 -11.22
CA ASN A 366 -1.98 8.39 -10.84
C ASN A 366 -1.38 8.98 -9.54
N LEU A 367 -2.21 9.59 -8.68
CA LEU A 367 -1.85 10.09 -7.35
C LEU A 367 -2.01 8.98 -6.32
N LEU A 368 -1.18 7.95 -6.44
CA LEU A 368 -1.37 6.66 -5.76
C LEU A 368 -1.27 6.74 -4.23
N ASP A 369 -0.33 7.54 -3.70
CA ASP A 369 -0.11 7.63 -2.25
C ASP A 369 -1.22 8.44 -1.57
N GLU A 370 -1.76 9.47 -2.24
CA GLU A 370 -2.98 10.16 -1.79
C GLU A 370 -4.20 9.25 -1.83
N ALA A 371 -4.31 8.35 -2.82
CA ALA A 371 -5.39 7.38 -2.89
C ALA A 371 -5.33 6.35 -1.74
N ASP A 372 -4.12 5.92 -1.34
CA ASP A 372 -3.91 5.05 -0.18
C ASP A 372 -4.30 5.75 1.14
N LEU A 373 -3.90 7.00 1.31
CA LEU A 373 -4.30 7.82 2.46
C LEU A 373 -5.82 8.06 2.50
N ALA A 374 -6.45 8.31 1.36
CA ALA A 374 -7.90 8.51 1.26
C ALA A 374 -8.67 7.23 1.62
N ILE A 375 -8.33 6.07 1.06
CA ILE A 375 -9.03 4.82 1.40
C ILE A 375 -8.76 4.38 2.84
N ALA A 376 -7.53 4.58 3.35
CA ALA A 376 -7.20 4.34 4.75
C ALA A 376 -7.89 5.31 5.74
N SER A 377 -8.40 6.46 5.26
CA SER A 377 -9.27 7.33 6.05
C SER A 377 -10.73 6.83 6.05
N ALA A 378 -11.23 6.37 4.89
CA ALA A 378 -12.57 5.77 4.78
C ALA A 378 -12.71 4.53 5.68
N SER A 379 -11.73 3.62 5.68
CA SER A 379 -11.75 2.42 6.53
C SER A 379 -11.60 2.67 8.03
N LYS A 380 -11.24 3.90 8.46
CA LYS A 380 -11.27 4.31 9.88
C LYS A 380 -12.64 4.86 10.31
N LEU A 381 -13.47 5.23 9.35
CA LEU A 381 -14.84 5.71 9.55
C LEU A 381 -15.87 4.57 9.43
N ASP A 382 -15.41 3.33 9.22
CA ASP A 382 -16.20 2.08 9.20
C ASP A 382 -16.65 1.70 10.63
N TYR A 383 -17.38 2.61 11.27
CA TYR A 383 -18.19 2.34 12.46
C TYR A 383 -19.23 1.28 12.11
N SER A 384 -19.67 0.50 13.11
CA SER A 384 -20.56 -0.65 12.91
C SER A 384 -22.00 -0.24 12.55
N SER A 385 -22.21 0.29 11.34
CA SER A 385 -23.49 0.69 10.75
C SER A 385 -24.33 -0.54 10.38
N SER A 386 -24.90 -1.16 11.41
CA SER A 386 -25.86 -2.26 11.34
C SER A 386 -27.27 -1.77 10.93
N SER A 387 -27.31 -0.86 9.96
CA SER A 387 -28.47 -0.23 9.31
C SER A 387 -27.89 0.74 8.24
N SER A 388 -28.32 0.78 6.98
CA SER A 388 -29.27 -0.04 6.20
C SER A 388 -28.55 -0.69 4.99
N SER A 389 -28.98 -1.88 4.56
CA SER A 389 -28.23 -2.71 3.61
C SER A 389 -28.26 -2.25 2.14
N ASP A 390 -29.24 -1.43 1.76
CA ASP A 390 -29.70 -1.32 0.36
C ASP A 390 -29.33 0.01 -0.32
N THR A 391 -28.68 0.94 0.41
CA THR A 391 -28.33 2.28 -0.10
C THR A 391 -27.37 2.19 -1.29
N LYS A 392 -27.81 2.66 -2.46
CA LYS A 392 -27.06 2.55 -3.72
C LYS A 392 -26.21 3.78 -3.98
N PHE A 393 -24.91 3.58 -4.17
CA PHE A 393 -23.93 4.60 -4.53
C PHE A 393 -23.29 4.22 -5.88
N CYS A 394 -23.31 5.12 -6.86
CA CYS A 394 -22.86 4.82 -8.24
C CYS A 394 -23.56 3.62 -8.94
N GLY A 395 -24.64 3.06 -8.39
CA GLY A 395 -25.23 1.79 -8.87
C GLY A 395 -24.64 0.52 -8.24
N PHE A 396 -23.73 0.67 -7.27
CA PHE A 396 -23.26 -0.38 -6.36
C PHE A 396 -24.05 -0.29 -5.05
N LEU A 397 -24.12 -1.38 -4.27
CA LEU A 397 -24.40 -1.26 -2.83
C LEU A 397 -23.24 -0.55 -2.12
N ALA A 398 -23.56 0.36 -1.18
CA ALA A 398 -22.59 1.24 -0.50
C ALA A 398 -21.30 0.52 -0.04
N ASN A 399 -21.44 -0.55 0.74
CA ASN A 399 -20.29 -1.28 1.30
C ASN A 399 -19.51 -2.07 0.23
N ALA A 400 -20.17 -2.51 -0.84
CA ALA A 400 -19.48 -3.12 -1.98
C ALA A 400 -18.63 -2.10 -2.74
N TYR A 401 -19.10 -0.85 -2.87
CA TYR A 401 -18.32 0.22 -3.49
C TYR A 401 -17.01 0.52 -2.73
N LEU A 402 -17.08 0.60 -1.39
CA LEU A 402 -15.88 0.81 -0.56
C LEU A 402 -14.82 -0.29 -0.78
N PHE A 403 -15.22 -1.55 -0.74
CA PHE A 403 -14.29 -2.67 -0.98
C PHE A 403 -13.83 -2.79 -2.44
N TYR A 404 -14.66 -2.39 -3.41
CA TYR A 404 -14.31 -2.28 -4.82
C TYR A 404 -13.16 -1.28 -5.02
N VAL A 405 -13.25 -0.07 -4.46
CA VAL A 405 -12.15 0.92 -4.51
C VAL A 405 -10.91 0.41 -3.78
N HIS A 406 -11.08 -0.17 -2.59
CA HIS A 406 -9.95 -0.70 -1.81
C HIS A 406 -9.17 -1.77 -2.60
N ALA A 407 -9.87 -2.63 -3.35
CA ALA A 407 -9.23 -3.62 -4.22
C ALA A 407 -8.45 -2.99 -5.40
N GLN A 408 -8.89 -1.84 -5.93
CA GLN A 408 -8.14 -1.11 -6.96
C GLN A 408 -6.84 -0.53 -6.42
N VAL A 409 -6.92 0.16 -5.27
CA VAL A 409 -5.77 0.82 -4.64
C VAL A 409 -4.72 -0.22 -4.21
N ASP A 410 -5.15 -1.30 -3.56
CA ASP A 410 -4.26 -2.42 -3.22
C ASP A 410 -3.60 -3.05 -4.46
N MET A 411 -4.34 -3.23 -5.56
CA MET A 411 -3.80 -3.80 -6.80
C MET A 411 -2.73 -2.91 -7.44
N ALA A 412 -2.91 -1.58 -7.44
CA ALA A 412 -1.95 -0.62 -7.96
C ALA A 412 -0.71 -0.45 -7.07
N LEU A 413 -0.87 -0.58 -5.74
CA LEU A 413 0.23 -0.66 -4.78
C LEU A 413 0.97 -2.01 -4.83
N GLY A 414 0.33 -3.06 -5.35
CA GLY A 414 0.87 -4.42 -5.39
C GLY A 414 0.66 -5.21 -4.10
N ARG A 415 -0.34 -4.86 -3.30
CA ARG A 415 -0.84 -5.63 -2.13
C ARG A 415 -1.86 -6.69 -2.59
N PHE A 416 -1.45 -7.56 -3.50
CA PHE A 416 -2.34 -8.47 -4.24
C PHE A 416 -3.28 -9.29 -3.36
N ASP A 417 -2.80 -9.76 -2.21
CA ASP A 417 -3.58 -10.61 -1.29
C ASP A 417 -4.71 -9.80 -0.63
N HIS A 418 -4.43 -8.55 -0.21
CA HIS A 418 -5.45 -7.61 0.27
C HIS A 418 -6.45 -7.23 -0.84
N ALA A 419 -5.97 -7.02 -2.08
CA ALA A 419 -6.85 -6.75 -3.22
C ALA A 419 -7.83 -7.90 -3.47
N VAL A 420 -7.37 -9.16 -3.35
CA VAL A 420 -8.22 -10.35 -3.46
C VAL A 420 -9.25 -10.39 -2.31
N SER A 421 -8.83 -10.23 -1.05
CA SER A 421 -9.75 -10.23 0.10
C SER A 421 -10.75 -9.07 0.08
N SER A 422 -10.40 -7.92 -0.48
CA SER A 422 -11.33 -6.80 -0.66
C SER A 422 -12.32 -7.06 -1.80
N ILE A 423 -11.88 -7.51 -2.97
CA ILE A 423 -12.83 -7.77 -4.07
C ILE A 423 -13.72 -8.99 -3.80
N ASP A 424 -13.28 -9.98 -3.02
CA ASP A 424 -14.15 -11.07 -2.54
C ASP A 424 -15.26 -10.54 -1.61
N ARG A 425 -14.94 -9.62 -0.69
CA ARG A 425 -15.97 -8.96 0.15
C ARG A 425 -16.96 -8.14 -0.69
N ALA A 426 -16.48 -7.36 -1.66
CA ALA A 426 -17.35 -6.64 -2.59
C ALA A 426 -18.27 -7.61 -3.37
N ARG A 427 -17.73 -8.76 -3.82
CA ARG A 427 -18.45 -9.79 -4.58
C ARG A 427 -19.53 -10.51 -3.78
N ILE A 428 -19.33 -10.66 -2.46
CA ILE A 428 -20.32 -11.24 -1.54
C ILE A 428 -21.47 -10.26 -1.30
N ILE A 429 -21.17 -8.96 -1.14
CA ILE A 429 -22.18 -7.93 -0.85
C ILE A 429 -22.98 -7.60 -2.10
N ASP A 430 -22.32 -7.35 -3.24
CA ASP A 430 -22.97 -7.02 -4.51
C ASP A 430 -22.60 -8.04 -5.62
N PRO A 431 -23.29 -9.20 -5.64
CA PRO A 431 -23.08 -10.21 -6.67
C PRO A 431 -23.72 -9.83 -8.02
N GLY A 432 -24.55 -8.79 -8.07
CA GLY A 432 -25.25 -8.34 -9.29
C GLY A 432 -24.45 -7.33 -10.12
N ASN A 433 -23.66 -6.47 -9.49
CA ASN A 433 -22.93 -5.40 -10.16
C ASN A 433 -21.83 -5.92 -11.11
N SER A 434 -21.90 -5.48 -12.37
CA SER A 434 -21.01 -5.91 -13.45
C SER A 434 -19.58 -5.38 -13.36
N GLU A 435 -19.36 -4.18 -12.80
CA GLU A 435 -18.02 -3.67 -12.50
C GLU A 435 -17.34 -4.57 -11.45
N VAL A 436 -18.05 -4.97 -10.39
CA VAL A 436 -17.56 -5.91 -9.37
C VAL A 436 -17.21 -7.27 -9.98
N VAL A 437 -18.07 -7.83 -10.87
CA VAL A 437 -17.76 -9.08 -11.60
C VAL A 437 -16.46 -8.95 -12.40
N ALA A 438 -16.34 -7.91 -13.23
CA ALA A 438 -15.22 -7.71 -14.13
C ALA A 438 -13.91 -7.52 -13.35
N MET A 439 -13.95 -6.74 -12.26
CA MET A 439 -12.82 -6.52 -11.39
C MET A 439 -12.41 -7.77 -10.62
N HIS A 440 -13.36 -8.54 -10.09
CA HIS A 440 -13.09 -9.79 -9.36
C HIS A 440 -12.29 -10.78 -10.22
N ASN A 441 -12.75 -11.00 -11.46
CA ASN A 441 -12.07 -11.84 -12.43
C ASN A 441 -10.65 -11.32 -12.76
N LYS A 442 -10.51 -10.01 -13.01
CA LYS A 442 -9.22 -9.36 -13.31
C LYS A 442 -8.24 -9.46 -12.15
N VAL A 443 -8.67 -9.10 -10.94
CA VAL A 443 -7.86 -9.14 -9.70
C VAL A 443 -7.38 -10.56 -9.41
N LYS A 444 -8.27 -11.56 -9.45
CA LYS A 444 -7.87 -12.96 -9.22
C LYS A 444 -6.98 -13.52 -10.33
N SER A 445 -7.19 -13.14 -11.59
CA SER A 445 -6.32 -13.54 -12.69
C SER A 445 -4.90 -12.98 -12.53
N VAL A 446 -4.78 -11.69 -12.20
CA VAL A 446 -3.50 -11.02 -11.92
C VAL A 446 -2.79 -11.61 -10.69
N ALA A 447 -3.52 -11.85 -9.60
CA ALA A 447 -2.95 -12.43 -8.39
C ALA A 447 -2.40 -13.85 -8.63
N ARG A 448 -3.14 -14.72 -9.33
CA ARG A 448 -2.66 -16.06 -9.73
C ARG A 448 -1.43 -15.98 -10.62
N ALA A 449 -1.44 -15.11 -11.64
CA ALA A 449 -0.30 -14.91 -12.54
C ALA A 449 0.97 -14.44 -11.79
N ARG A 450 0.81 -13.61 -10.76
CA ARG A 450 1.92 -13.23 -9.86
C ARG A 450 2.45 -14.40 -9.05
N SER A 451 1.59 -15.16 -8.36
CA SER A 451 2.02 -16.26 -7.49
C SER A 451 2.72 -17.36 -8.29
N LEU A 452 2.12 -17.79 -9.40
CA LEU A 452 2.74 -18.73 -10.35
C LEU A 452 4.10 -18.20 -10.85
N GLY A 453 4.18 -16.92 -11.21
CA GLY A 453 5.46 -16.30 -11.61
C GLY A 453 6.52 -16.30 -10.50
N ASN A 454 6.12 -16.12 -9.24
CA ASN A 454 7.04 -16.20 -8.09
C ASN A 454 7.51 -17.63 -7.85
N GLU A 455 6.60 -18.62 -7.91
CA GLU A 455 6.88 -20.04 -7.74
C GLU A 455 7.86 -20.54 -8.81
N LEU A 456 7.62 -20.18 -10.07
CA LEU A 456 8.51 -20.49 -11.19
C LEU A 456 9.87 -19.78 -11.07
N PHE A 457 9.90 -18.52 -10.61
CA PHE A 457 11.14 -17.78 -10.38
C PHE A 457 11.99 -18.44 -9.28
N ASN A 458 11.36 -18.82 -8.16
CA ASN A 458 12.02 -19.54 -7.06
C ASN A 458 12.50 -20.94 -7.49
N SER A 459 11.80 -21.57 -8.44
CA SER A 459 12.18 -22.84 -9.08
C SER A 459 13.27 -22.68 -10.16
N GLY A 460 13.84 -21.48 -10.35
CA GLY A 460 14.85 -21.20 -11.38
C GLY A 460 14.31 -21.16 -12.83
N LYS A 461 13.02 -21.38 -13.04
CA LYS A 461 12.34 -21.41 -14.35
C LYS A 461 12.05 -19.98 -14.85
N PHE A 462 13.10 -19.18 -15.01
CA PHE A 462 12.99 -17.74 -15.30
C PHE A 462 12.24 -17.42 -16.61
N SER A 463 12.33 -18.29 -17.62
CA SER A 463 11.58 -18.17 -18.88
C SER A 463 10.06 -18.31 -18.67
N GLU A 464 9.64 -19.39 -18.02
CA GLU A 464 8.23 -19.65 -17.66
C GLU A 464 7.69 -18.55 -16.74
N ALA A 465 8.47 -18.13 -15.73
CA ALA A 465 8.13 -17.01 -14.86
C ALA A 465 7.93 -15.69 -15.62
N CYS A 466 8.78 -15.39 -16.61
CA CYS A 466 8.65 -14.21 -17.46
C CYS A 466 7.34 -14.22 -18.26
N LEU A 467 6.88 -15.39 -18.70
CA LEU A 467 5.58 -15.56 -19.37
C LEU A 467 4.42 -15.38 -18.38
N ALA A 468 4.47 -16.00 -17.21
CA ALA A 468 3.43 -15.87 -16.18
C ALA A 468 3.18 -14.41 -15.77
N TYR A 469 4.24 -13.63 -15.48
CA TYR A 469 4.10 -12.19 -15.23
C TYR A 469 3.60 -11.42 -16.47
N GLY A 470 3.92 -11.89 -17.68
CA GLY A 470 3.40 -11.36 -18.94
C GLY A 470 1.88 -11.51 -19.06
N GLU A 471 1.32 -12.67 -18.72
CA GLU A 471 -0.13 -12.88 -18.71
C GLU A 471 -0.84 -11.98 -17.70
N GLY A 472 -0.25 -11.78 -16.51
CA GLY A 472 -0.75 -10.81 -15.53
C GLY A 472 -0.76 -9.37 -16.07
N LEU A 473 0.28 -8.98 -16.82
CA LEU A 473 0.36 -7.66 -17.45
C LEU A 473 -0.63 -7.47 -18.61
N LYS A 474 -1.05 -8.52 -19.32
CA LYS A 474 -2.17 -8.42 -20.30
C LYS A 474 -3.47 -8.02 -19.61
N GLN A 475 -3.72 -8.54 -18.41
CA GLN A 475 -4.92 -8.25 -17.63
C GLN A 475 -4.85 -6.88 -16.94
N HIS A 476 -3.67 -6.48 -16.44
CA HIS A 476 -3.45 -5.19 -15.80
C HIS A 476 -2.13 -4.54 -16.25
N PRO A 477 -2.13 -3.84 -17.41
CA PRO A 477 -0.92 -3.22 -17.95
C PRO A 477 -0.25 -2.24 -17.00
N VAL A 478 -1.03 -1.49 -16.19
CA VAL A 478 -0.51 -0.46 -15.28
C VAL A 478 -0.04 -1.06 -13.93
N ASN A 479 0.74 -2.15 -13.94
CA ASN A 479 1.23 -2.80 -12.71
C ASN A 479 2.75 -2.75 -12.56
N LYS A 480 3.25 -1.78 -11.77
CA LYS A 480 4.68 -1.58 -11.49
C LYS A 480 5.38 -2.81 -10.91
N VAL A 481 4.69 -3.61 -10.10
CA VAL A 481 5.28 -4.79 -9.44
C VAL A 481 5.47 -5.94 -10.43
N LEU A 482 4.48 -6.23 -11.29
CA LEU A 482 4.63 -7.27 -12.32
C LEU A 482 5.75 -6.93 -13.33
N TYR A 483 5.87 -5.67 -13.74
CA TYR A 483 7.00 -5.25 -14.58
C TYR A 483 8.35 -5.48 -13.89
N CYS A 484 8.53 -5.03 -12.64
CA CYS A 484 9.76 -5.24 -11.88
C CYS A 484 10.07 -6.74 -11.61
N ASN A 485 9.04 -7.58 -11.49
CA ASN A 485 9.20 -9.03 -11.38
C ASN A 485 9.57 -9.67 -12.73
N ARG A 486 9.02 -9.19 -13.85
CA ARG A 486 9.38 -9.66 -15.19
C ARG A 486 10.79 -9.21 -15.60
N ALA A 487 11.20 -8.00 -15.21
CA ALA A 487 12.58 -7.52 -15.28
C ALA A 487 13.55 -8.44 -14.50
N ALA A 488 13.13 -8.96 -13.33
CA ALA A 488 13.94 -9.92 -12.57
C ALA A 488 14.27 -11.18 -13.38
N CYS A 489 13.26 -11.75 -14.05
CA CYS A 489 13.44 -12.90 -14.94
C CYS A 489 14.37 -12.55 -16.11
N ARG A 490 14.12 -11.43 -16.80
CA ARG A 490 14.92 -10.97 -17.95
C ARG A 490 16.39 -10.75 -17.56
N PHE A 491 16.66 -10.16 -16.40
CA PHE A 491 18.02 -10.00 -15.87
C PHE A 491 18.71 -11.35 -15.61
N LYS A 492 18.03 -12.31 -14.97
CA LYS A 492 18.57 -13.67 -14.73
C LYS A 492 18.75 -14.49 -16.02
N LEU A 493 18.02 -14.15 -17.09
CA LEU A 493 18.15 -14.71 -18.44
C LEU A 493 19.21 -13.99 -19.31
N GLY A 494 19.95 -13.01 -18.78
CA GLY A 494 20.93 -12.23 -19.55
C GLY A 494 20.33 -11.19 -20.52
N GLN A 495 19.02 -10.98 -20.50
CA GLN A 495 18.30 -10.06 -21.42
C GLN A 495 18.21 -8.67 -20.79
N TRP A 496 19.36 -8.00 -20.65
CA TRP A 496 19.49 -6.77 -19.84
C TRP A 496 18.74 -5.57 -20.44
N GLU A 497 18.71 -5.43 -21.76
CA GLU A 497 17.98 -4.38 -22.48
C GLU A 497 16.47 -4.50 -22.17
N LYS A 498 15.93 -5.72 -22.30
CA LYS A 498 14.54 -6.02 -21.99
C LYS A 498 14.23 -5.89 -20.50
N SER A 499 15.21 -6.07 -19.62
CA SER A 499 15.07 -5.76 -18.20
C SER A 499 14.94 -4.25 -17.97
N ILE A 500 15.75 -3.44 -18.67
CA ILE A 500 15.67 -1.96 -18.65
C ILE A 500 14.33 -1.47 -19.20
N GLU A 501 13.81 -2.05 -20.30
CA GLU A 501 12.47 -1.77 -20.82
C GLU A 501 11.37 -1.95 -19.76
N ASP A 502 11.33 -3.13 -19.11
CA ASP A 502 10.32 -3.40 -18.07
C ASP A 502 10.49 -2.48 -16.85
N CYS A 503 11.72 -2.14 -16.47
CA CYS A 503 11.96 -1.15 -15.41
C CYS A 503 11.50 0.24 -15.81
N ASN A 504 11.67 0.65 -17.07
CA ASN A 504 11.19 1.93 -17.57
C ASN A 504 9.66 2.01 -17.51
N GLU A 505 8.92 0.96 -17.89
CA GLU A 505 7.46 0.94 -17.72
C GLU A 505 7.04 0.98 -16.24
N ALA A 506 7.74 0.26 -15.36
CA ALA A 506 7.48 0.33 -13.92
C ALA A 506 7.70 1.74 -13.33
N LEU A 507 8.69 2.47 -13.84
CA LEU A 507 9.06 3.82 -13.39
C LEU A 507 8.20 4.92 -14.02
N LYS A 508 7.64 4.72 -15.22
CA LYS A 508 6.57 5.59 -15.75
C LYS A 508 5.33 5.60 -14.87
N ILE A 509 4.99 4.44 -14.28
CA ILE A 509 3.85 4.30 -13.35
C ILE A 509 4.19 4.95 -12.00
N HIS A 510 5.41 4.75 -11.49
CA HIS A 510 5.84 5.25 -10.19
C HIS A 510 7.34 5.60 -10.19
N PRO A 511 7.71 6.88 -10.36
CA PRO A 511 9.10 7.31 -10.57
C PRO A 511 10.08 6.88 -9.47
N ASN A 512 9.68 6.93 -8.20
CA ASN A 512 10.52 6.56 -7.06
C ASN A 512 10.43 5.07 -6.71
N TYR A 513 10.13 4.17 -7.67
CA TYR A 513 10.06 2.74 -7.37
C TYR A 513 11.45 2.11 -7.22
N THR A 514 12.00 2.17 -5.99
CA THR A 514 13.34 1.71 -5.62
C THR A 514 13.71 0.33 -6.19
N LYS A 515 12.81 -0.65 -6.17
CA LYS A 515 13.06 -2.00 -6.73
C LYS A 515 13.28 -2.00 -8.24
N ALA A 516 12.60 -1.12 -8.99
CA ALA A 516 12.81 -0.97 -10.43
C ALA A 516 14.06 -0.15 -10.75
N LEU A 517 14.38 0.89 -9.95
CA LEU A 517 15.67 1.60 -10.04
C LEU A 517 16.85 0.64 -9.81
N LEU A 518 16.80 -0.18 -8.76
CA LEU A 518 17.83 -1.20 -8.46
C LEU A 518 18.03 -2.19 -9.62
N ARG A 519 16.93 -2.70 -10.18
CA ARG A 519 16.95 -3.60 -11.35
C ARG A 519 17.57 -2.91 -12.56
N ARG A 520 17.19 -1.66 -12.84
CA ARG A 520 17.66 -0.89 -14.00
C ARG A 520 19.14 -0.52 -13.87
N ALA A 521 19.58 -0.05 -12.71
CA ALA A 521 20.97 0.27 -12.40
C ALA A 521 21.88 -0.96 -12.54
N ALA A 522 21.45 -2.12 -12.02
CA ALA A 522 22.16 -3.39 -12.16
C ALA A 522 22.20 -3.89 -13.61
N SER A 523 21.11 -3.73 -14.38
CA SER A 523 21.09 -4.03 -15.81
C SER A 523 22.04 -3.12 -16.60
N TYR A 524 22.08 -1.81 -16.31
CA TYR A 524 23.04 -0.90 -16.93
C TYR A 524 24.48 -1.28 -16.61
N GLY A 525 24.79 -1.66 -15.37
CA GLY A 525 26.12 -2.15 -14.98
C GLY A 525 26.53 -3.43 -15.72
N LYS A 526 25.59 -4.34 -16.02
CA LYS A 526 25.87 -5.53 -16.87
C LYS A 526 26.04 -5.22 -18.36
N MET A 527 25.57 -4.05 -18.82
CA MET A 527 25.82 -3.52 -20.16
C MET A 527 27.02 -2.54 -20.21
N GLU A 528 27.78 -2.39 -19.12
CA GLU A 528 28.85 -1.38 -18.98
C GLU A 528 28.39 0.07 -19.21
N ARG A 529 27.08 0.33 -19.09
CA ARG A 529 26.44 1.65 -19.19
C ARG A 529 26.51 2.39 -17.85
N TRP A 530 27.75 2.57 -17.39
CA TRP A 530 28.05 3.05 -16.05
C TRP A 530 27.47 4.45 -15.76
N ALA A 531 27.41 5.33 -16.76
CA ALA A 531 26.90 6.69 -16.60
C ALA A 531 25.39 6.74 -16.30
N GLU A 532 24.60 5.78 -16.79
CA GLU A 532 23.18 5.63 -16.45
C GLU A 532 22.98 4.84 -15.16
N SER A 533 23.82 3.83 -14.91
CA SER A 533 23.84 3.07 -13.65
C SER A 533 24.07 3.98 -12.43
N VAL A 534 25.09 4.86 -12.51
CA VAL A 534 25.43 5.88 -11.50
C VAL A 534 24.25 6.81 -11.20
N LYS A 535 23.49 7.26 -12.22
CA LYS A 535 22.33 8.14 -12.03
C LYS A 535 21.17 7.47 -11.27
N ASP A 536 20.88 6.21 -11.56
CA ASP A 536 19.85 5.47 -10.85
C ASP A 536 20.26 5.22 -9.38
N TYR A 537 21.54 4.91 -9.15
CA TYR A 537 22.09 4.78 -7.81
C TYR A 537 22.14 6.12 -7.03
N GLU A 538 22.31 7.27 -7.70
CA GLU A 538 22.21 8.60 -7.07
C GLU A 538 20.81 8.94 -6.58
N VAL A 539 19.77 8.43 -7.25
CA VAL A 539 18.39 8.50 -6.73
C VAL A 539 18.24 7.55 -5.55
N LEU A 540 18.70 6.29 -5.69
CA LEU A 540 18.62 5.30 -4.62
C LEU A 540 19.36 5.72 -3.33
N ARG A 541 20.52 6.37 -3.40
CA ARG A 541 21.24 6.89 -2.22
C ARG A 541 20.53 8.06 -1.52
N LYS A 542 19.53 8.70 -2.15
CA LYS A 542 18.66 9.71 -1.54
C LYS A 542 17.46 9.08 -0.85
N GLU A 543 16.82 8.10 -1.52
CA GLU A 543 15.66 7.36 -0.96
C GLU A 543 16.07 6.36 0.14
N LEU A 544 17.27 5.75 0.03
CA LEU A 544 17.81 4.70 0.90
C LEU A 544 19.23 5.06 1.40
N PRO A 545 19.40 6.15 2.18
CA PRO A 545 20.73 6.63 2.60
C PRO A 545 21.48 5.69 3.55
N SER A 546 20.76 4.85 4.29
CA SER A 546 21.29 3.87 5.24
C SER A 546 21.55 2.48 4.65
N ASP A 547 21.26 2.27 3.36
CA ASP A 547 21.41 0.97 2.71
C ASP A 547 22.85 0.78 2.20
N THR A 548 23.52 -0.27 2.69
CA THR A 548 24.91 -0.60 2.37
C THR A 548 25.06 -1.29 1.01
N GLU A 549 24.13 -2.18 0.62
CA GLU A 549 24.15 -2.83 -0.70
C GLU A 549 24.00 -1.78 -1.82
N VAL A 550 23.16 -0.76 -1.60
CA VAL A 550 23.04 0.40 -2.50
C VAL A 550 24.34 1.22 -2.53
N ALA A 551 25.05 1.35 -1.42
CA ALA A 551 26.33 2.07 -1.36
C ALA A 551 27.46 1.32 -2.09
N GLU A 552 27.57 0.01 -1.87
CA GLU A 552 28.50 -0.90 -2.55
C GLU A 552 28.28 -0.87 -4.07
N ALA A 553 27.03 -1.08 -4.50
CA ALA A 553 26.70 -1.09 -5.92
C ALA A 553 26.87 0.29 -6.58
N TYR A 554 26.59 1.40 -5.87
CA TYR A 554 26.89 2.75 -6.35
C TYR A 554 28.40 2.96 -6.56
N PHE A 555 29.21 2.57 -5.57
CA PHE A 555 30.66 2.69 -5.65
C PHE A 555 31.23 1.84 -6.80
N HIS A 556 30.77 0.59 -6.97
CA HIS A 556 31.15 -0.23 -8.12
C HIS A 556 30.74 0.40 -9.46
N ALA A 557 29.59 1.08 -9.54
CA ALA A 557 29.19 1.80 -10.74
C ALA A 557 30.05 3.06 -11.00
N GLN A 558 30.46 3.79 -9.95
CA GLN A 558 31.43 4.89 -10.06
C GLN A 558 32.81 4.40 -10.52
N VAL A 559 33.30 3.30 -9.94
CA VAL A 559 34.55 2.61 -10.31
C VAL A 559 34.51 2.22 -11.79
N GLY A 560 33.44 1.57 -12.25
CA GLY A 560 33.25 1.23 -13.67
C GLY A 560 33.20 2.45 -14.59
N LEU A 561 32.53 3.54 -14.16
CA LEU A 561 32.47 4.79 -14.91
C LEU A 561 33.86 5.40 -15.11
N LYS A 562 34.70 5.42 -14.06
CA LYS A 562 36.09 5.91 -14.16
C LYS A 562 36.93 5.04 -15.08
N SER A 563 36.87 3.71 -14.93
CA SER A 563 37.57 2.76 -15.80
C SER A 563 37.20 2.96 -17.28
N SER A 564 35.91 3.16 -17.57
CA SER A 564 35.40 3.40 -18.93
C SER A 564 35.88 4.71 -19.58
N ARG A 565 36.48 5.62 -18.81
CA ARG A 565 37.08 6.87 -19.28
C ARG A 565 38.61 6.83 -19.37
N GLY A 566 39.24 5.73 -18.96
CA GLY A 566 40.69 5.64 -18.80
C GLY A 566 41.23 6.43 -17.58
N GLU A 567 40.37 6.79 -16.62
CA GLU A 567 40.83 7.31 -15.32
C GLU A 567 41.47 6.16 -14.51
N GLU A 568 42.49 6.44 -13.67
CA GLU A 568 43.16 5.39 -12.90
C GLU A 568 42.32 4.95 -11.68
N VAL A 569 42.01 3.66 -11.58
CA VAL A 569 41.07 3.10 -10.57
C VAL A 569 41.72 2.07 -9.62
N SER A 570 43.01 1.81 -9.79
CA SER A 570 43.85 0.89 -9.00
C SER A 570 43.71 1.06 -7.46
N ASN A 571 43.44 2.28 -7.01
CA ASN A 571 43.43 2.67 -5.60
C ASN A 571 42.02 2.79 -4.97
N MET A 572 40.93 2.52 -5.71
CA MET A 572 39.55 2.68 -5.21
C MET A 572 39.02 1.42 -4.50
N LYS A 573 39.30 1.30 -3.19
CA LYS A 573 38.65 0.33 -2.29
C LYS A 573 37.29 0.85 -1.79
N PHE A 574 36.32 -0.04 -1.61
CA PHE A 574 35.09 0.27 -0.86
C PHE A 574 35.37 0.20 0.65
N GLY A 575 35.22 1.32 1.36
CA GLY A 575 35.50 1.42 2.80
C GLY A 575 34.43 0.75 3.68
N GLY A 576 34.57 -0.55 3.94
CA GLY A 576 33.73 -1.29 4.90
C GLY A 576 34.38 -1.61 6.25
N GLU A 577 35.72 -1.70 6.30
CA GLU A 577 36.49 -2.01 7.50
C GLU A 577 37.54 -0.95 7.80
N VAL A 578 37.85 -0.76 9.09
CA VAL A 578 38.92 0.15 9.53
C VAL A 578 40.27 -0.59 9.49
N GLU A 579 41.06 -0.35 8.45
CA GLU A 579 42.32 -1.07 8.19
C GLU A 579 43.34 -0.85 9.33
N ALA A 580 43.94 -1.93 9.82
CA ALA A 580 45.00 -1.87 10.83
C ALA A 580 46.33 -1.52 10.18
N ILE A 581 47.01 -0.50 10.70
CA ILE A 581 48.35 -0.10 10.27
C ILE A 581 49.36 -0.52 11.34
N THR A 582 50.28 -1.42 10.97
CA THR A 582 51.29 -2.01 11.86
C THR A 582 52.73 -1.58 11.55
N GLY A 583 52.94 -0.78 10.50
CA GLY A 583 54.28 -0.36 10.05
C GLY A 583 54.29 0.97 9.29
N MET A 584 55.46 1.61 9.25
CA MET A 584 55.62 2.95 8.65
C MET A 584 55.46 2.95 7.13
N GLU A 585 55.91 1.91 6.44
CA GLU A 585 55.73 1.76 4.99
C GLU A 585 54.25 1.61 4.63
N GLN A 586 53.52 0.79 5.39
CA GLN A 586 52.07 0.62 5.26
C GLN A 586 51.32 1.93 5.54
N PHE A 587 51.74 2.70 6.56
CA PHE A 587 51.21 4.03 6.86
C PHE A 587 51.43 5.01 5.70
N GLN A 588 52.66 5.09 5.17
CA GLN A 588 53.01 5.96 4.05
C GLN A 588 52.21 5.60 2.81
N MET A 589 52.15 4.32 2.43
CA MET A 589 51.33 3.86 1.30
C MET A 589 49.85 4.25 1.48
N ALA A 590 49.24 3.90 2.62
CA ALA A 590 47.80 4.11 2.85
C ALA A 590 47.39 5.59 3.04
N THR A 591 48.33 6.48 3.36
CA THR A 591 48.11 7.94 3.40
C THR A 591 48.47 8.64 2.08
N SER A 592 49.39 8.09 1.28
CA SER A 592 49.74 8.62 -0.05
C SER A 592 48.69 8.33 -1.13
N LEU A 593 47.74 7.43 -0.88
CA LEU A 593 46.69 7.08 -1.85
C LEU A 593 45.87 8.31 -2.30
N PRO A 594 45.45 8.38 -3.58
CA PRO A 594 44.44 9.32 -4.03
C PRO A 594 43.11 9.11 -3.30
N GLY A 595 42.45 10.21 -2.91
CA GLY A 595 41.23 10.18 -2.09
C GLY A 595 41.46 10.77 -0.70
N VAL A 596 40.75 10.26 0.29
CA VAL A 596 40.74 10.78 1.67
C VAL A 596 40.96 9.65 2.66
N SER A 597 41.99 9.77 3.51
CA SER A 597 42.32 8.79 4.55
C SER A 597 42.16 9.42 5.93
N VAL A 598 41.35 8.81 6.79
CA VAL A 598 41.07 9.24 8.18
C VAL A 598 41.76 8.27 9.13
N VAL A 599 42.84 8.73 9.77
CA VAL A 599 43.67 7.92 10.68
C VAL A 599 43.26 8.15 12.12
N HIS A 600 42.86 7.09 12.81
CA HIS A 600 42.61 7.05 14.25
C HIS A 600 43.85 6.50 14.98
N PHE A 601 44.62 7.38 15.61
CA PHE A 601 45.68 7.01 16.54
C PHE A 601 45.07 6.72 17.91
N MET A 602 45.25 5.50 18.40
CA MET A 602 44.55 4.97 19.57
C MET A 602 45.42 3.98 20.35
N THR A 603 44.88 3.49 21.47
CA THR A 603 45.42 2.34 22.21
C THR A 603 44.24 1.64 22.90
N PRO A 604 44.14 0.29 22.90
CA PRO A 604 43.03 -0.46 23.51
C PRO A 604 42.82 -0.23 25.01
N SER A 605 43.86 0.17 25.75
CA SER A 605 43.79 0.47 27.19
C SER A 605 43.22 1.86 27.52
N ASN A 606 43.05 2.75 26.53
CA ASN A 606 42.56 4.10 26.75
C ASN A 606 41.02 4.16 26.65
N GLN A 607 40.37 4.53 27.75
CA GLN A 607 38.91 4.55 27.85
C GLN A 607 38.21 5.52 26.87
N GLN A 608 38.86 6.61 26.46
CA GLN A 608 38.32 7.50 25.42
C GLN A 608 38.40 6.85 24.03
N CYS A 609 39.50 6.15 23.72
CA CYS A 609 39.63 5.34 22.51
C CYS A 609 38.52 4.27 22.44
N CYS A 610 38.29 3.52 23.52
CA CYS A 610 37.21 2.52 23.61
C CYS A 610 35.81 3.12 23.32
N LYS A 611 35.56 4.36 23.78
CA LYS A 611 34.28 5.06 23.57
C LYS A 611 34.08 5.57 22.15
N ILE A 612 35.15 5.90 21.41
CA ILE A 612 35.03 6.45 20.06
C ILE A 612 35.22 5.41 18.93
N SER A 613 35.99 4.33 19.13
CA SER A 613 36.19 3.29 18.10
C SER A 613 34.90 2.72 17.49
N PRO A 614 33.82 2.40 18.24
CA PRO A 614 32.56 1.93 17.63
C PRO A 614 31.90 2.99 16.72
N PHE A 615 32.10 4.27 17.03
CA PHE A 615 31.63 5.38 16.20
C PHE A 615 32.49 5.54 14.94
N VAL A 616 33.81 5.29 15.00
CA VAL A 616 34.67 5.24 13.81
C VAL A 616 34.22 4.13 12.85
N ASN A 617 33.90 2.94 13.35
CA ASN A 617 33.34 1.86 12.54
C ASN A 617 31.99 2.27 11.90
N THR A 618 31.16 3.02 12.64
CA THR A 618 29.88 3.58 12.15
C THR A 618 30.07 4.68 11.09
N LEU A 619 31.18 5.42 11.15
CA LEU A 619 31.55 6.39 10.11
C LEU A 619 32.11 5.70 8.86
N CYS A 620 32.84 4.60 9.01
CA CYS A 620 33.35 3.79 7.89
C CYS A 620 32.19 3.29 7.02
N THR A 621 31.20 2.61 7.61
CA THR A 621 30.01 2.14 6.87
C THR A 621 29.11 3.25 6.34
N ARG A 622 29.18 4.47 6.91
CA ARG A 622 28.44 5.66 6.45
C ARG A 622 29.13 6.41 5.30
N TYR A 623 30.46 6.34 5.23
CA TYR A 623 31.31 7.08 4.30
C TYR A 623 32.31 6.15 3.58
N PRO A 624 31.86 5.16 2.81
CA PRO A 624 32.74 4.17 2.18
C PRO A 624 33.62 4.72 1.04
N SER A 625 33.48 6.00 0.67
CA SER A 625 34.42 6.75 -0.19
C SER A 625 35.66 7.26 0.56
N VAL A 626 35.71 7.09 1.88
CA VAL A 626 36.80 7.53 2.77
C VAL A 626 37.49 6.30 3.34
N ASN A 627 38.81 6.24 3.25
CA ASN A 627 39.59 5.17 3.85
C ASN A 627 39.74 5.43 5.36
N PHE A 628 39.34 4.48 6.21
CA PHE A 628 39.50 4.60 7.65
C PHE A 628 40.64 3.70 8.12
N LEU A 629 41.65 4.31 8.73
CA LEU A 629 42.85 3.63 9.22
C LEU A 629 42.89 3.69 10.75
N LYS A 630 43.36 2.63 11.41
CA LYS A 630 43.67 2.62 12.84
C LYS A 630 45.15 2.31 13.07
N VAL A 631 45.78 3.07 13.96
CA VAL A 631 47.17 2.89 14.40
C VAL A 631 47.13 2.71 15.92
N ASP A 632 47.55 1.55 16.43
CA ASP A 632 47.85 1.45 17.86
C ASP A 632 49.22 2.09 18.11
N VAL A 633 49.25 3.11 18.97
CA VAL A 633 50.47 3.83 19.37
C VAL A 633 51.46 2.93 20.11
N ASN A 634 50.99 1.88 20.78
CA ASN A 634 51.84 0.91 21.47
C ASN A 634 52.51 -0.10 20.53
N GLU A 635 51.77 -0.58 19.51
CA GLU A 635 52.28 -1.55 18.53
C GLU A 635 53.11 -0.86 17.43
N SER A 636 52.74 0.38 17.07
CA SER A 636 53.37 1.18 16.00
C SER A 636 54.00 2.51 16.51
N PRO A 637 54.90 2.48 17.51
CA PRO A 637 55.48 3.68 18.11
C PRO A 637 56.43 4.44 17.17
N SER A 638 56.84 3.85 16.03
CA SER A 638 57.53 4.54 14.94
C SER A 638 56.61 5.53 14.22
N VAL A 639 55.42 5.08 13.83
CA VAL A 639 54.40 5.87 13.13
C VAL A 639 53.92 7.02 14.01
N ALA A 640 53.60 6.73 15.28
CA ALA A 640 53.15 7.75 16.24
C ALA A 640 54.20 8.84 16.49
N ARG A 641 55.50 8.49 16.51
CA ARG A 641 56.59 9.47 16.64
C ARG A 641 56.76 10.31 15.37
N ALA A 642 56.73 9.71 14.19
CA ALA A 642 56.80 10.46 12.92
C ALA A 642 55.65 11.48 12.81
N GLU A 643 54.44 11.08 13.19
CA GLU A 643 53.26 11.96 13.23
C GLU A 643 53.15 12.83 14.50
N ASN A 644 54.16 12.85 15.36
CA ASN A 644 54.20 13.70 16.57
C ASN A 644 52.99 13.52 17.52
N VAL A 645 52.38 12.33 17.54
CA VAL A 645 51.19 12.04 18.35
C VAL A 645 51.56 11.89 19.82
N ARG A 646 51.18 12.88 20.64
CA ARG A 646 51.45 12.92 22.10
C ARG A 646 50.21 12.63 22.96
N THR A 647 49.02 12.61 22.37
CA THR A 647 47.74 12.48 23.07
C THR A 647 46.83 11.57 22.27
N ILE A 648 46.00 10.78 22.93
CA ILE A 648 45.10 9.81 22.30
C ILE A 648 43.71 9.80 22.98
N PRO A 649 42.61 9.63 22.22
CA PRO A 649 42.57 9.42 20.76
C PRO A 649 42.88 10.69 19.96
N THR A 650 43.68 10.55 18.90
CA THR A 650 43.95 11.63 17.95
C THR A 650 43.58 11.19 16.54
N PHE A 651 42.92 12.07 15.80
CA PHE A 651 42.49 11.84 14.43
C PHE A 651 43.21 12.78 13.46
N LYS A 652 43.72 12.22 12.36
CA LYS A 652 44.36 12.97 11.27
C LYS A 652 43.68 12.64 9.95
N ILE A 653 43.38 13.65 9.14
CA ILE A 653 42.77 13.48 7.82
C ILE A 653 43.79 13.88 6.77
N TYR A 654 44.00 12.99 5.81
CA TYR A 654 44.84 13.18 4.63
C TYR A 654 43.94 13.28 3.40
N LYS A 655 44.29 14.15 2.44
CA LYS A 655 43.67 14.20 1.12
C LYS A 655 44.79 14.23 0.08
N ASN A 656 44.85 13.20 -0.77
CA ASN A 656 45.92 12.98 -1.77
C ASN A 656 47.34 13.14 -1.19
N GLY A 657 47.71 12.34 -0.19
CA GLY A 657 49.03 12.40 0.47
C GLY A 657 49.25 13.55 1.46
N MET A 658 48.52 14.67 1.36
CA MET A 658 48.71 15.81 2.25
C MET A 658 47.79 15.77 3.49
N ARG A 659 48.36 16.02 4.68
CA ARG A 659 47.59 16.14 5.93
C ARG A 659 46.78 17.45 5.95
N VAL A 660 45.46 17.36 5.79
CA VAL A 660 44.54 18.51 5.73
C VAL A 660 43.89 18.86 7.07
N LYS A 661 43.81 17.92 8.01
CA LYS A 661 43.23 18.17 9.34
C LYS A 661 43.87 17.32 10.42
N GLU A 662 43.95 17.88 11.63
CA GLU A 662 44.28 17.18 12.86
C GLU A 662 43.28 17.54 13.95
N MET A 663 42.94 16.57 14.81
CA MET A 663 41.93 16.67 15.87
C MET A 663 42.36 15.81 17.07
N ILE A 664 42.64 16.45 18.20
CA ILE A 664 42.99 15.76 19.46
C ILE A 664 41.71 15.62 20.30
N CYS A 665 41.42 14.40 20.77
CA CYS A 665 40.23 14.04 21.56
C CYS A 665 38.90 14.64 21.05
N PRO A 666 38.55 14.53 19.75
CA PRO A 666 37.36 15.16 19.19
C PRO A 666 36.05 14.57 19.74
N SER A 667 35.00 15.40 19.79
CA SER A 667 33.64 14.90 19.93
C SER A 667 33.20 14.15 18.68
N GLN A 668 32.26 13.21 18.83
CA GLN A 668 31.68 12.44 17.70
C GLN A 668 31.13 13.38 16.61
N GLN A 669 30.47 14.47 16.99
CA GLN A 669 29.94 15.48 16.08
C GLN A 669 31.04 16.20 15.27
N LEU A 670 32.15 16.58 15.91
CA LEU A 670 33.28 17.25 15.24
C LEU A 670 33.99 16.30 14.27
N LEU A 671 34.14 15.03 14.66
CA LEU A 671 34.71 13.99 13.81
C LEU A 671 33.83 13.75 12.57
N GLU A 672 32.52 13.52 12.74
CA GLU A 672 31.58 13.30 11.62
C GLU A 672 31.51 14.52 10.68
N TYR A 673 31.43 15.73 11.23
CA TYR A 673 31.48 16.96 10.42
C TYR A 673 32.77 17.03 9.58
N SER A 674 33.92 16.73 10.17
CA SER A 674 35.21 16.79 9.48
C SER A 674 35.33 15.71 8.40
N VAL A 675 34.93 14.47 8.70
CA VAL A 675 34.86 13.38 7.71
C VAL A 675 33.98 13.77 6.53
N ARG A 676 32.77 14.29 6.80
CA ARG A 676 31.82 14.72 5.76
C ARG A 676 32.33 15.92 4.97
N HIS A 677 33.07 16.85 5.58
CA HIS A 677 33.58 18.04 4.91
C HIS A 677 34.73 17.73 3.94
N TYR A 678 35.64 16.82 4.31
CA TYR A 678 36.77 16.45 3.45
C TYR A 678 36.48 15.28 2.50
N GLY A 679 35.59 14.36 2.86
CA GLY A 679 35.26 13.12 2.13
C GLY A 679 34.19 13.23 1.03
N ILE A 680 33.80 14.47 0.68
CA ILE A 680 32.99 14.84 -0.49
C ILE A 680 33.91 15.51 -1.54
#